data_AF-A0A9E6VX03-F1
#
_entry.id   AF-A0A9E6VX03-F1
#
_cell.length_a   1.000
_cell.length_b   1.000
_cell.length_c   1.000
_cell.angle_alpha   90.00
_cell.angle_beta   90.00
_cell.angle_gamma   90.00
#
_symmetry.space_group_name_H-M   'P 1'
#
loop_
_entity.id
_entity.type
_entity.pdbx_description
1 polymer ?
#
loop_
_entity_poly.entity_id
_entity_poly.type
_entity_poly.pdbx_seq_one_letter_code
_entity_poly.pdbx_strand_id
1 'polypeptide(L)'
;MNPIGPGENKYAARYRNIILVALILVASIYVVLRAICVSFTHDEAVTFLNYVNRPWEEVLQVNYTNNHFLNTLLTRLSFDVFGSSEFALRLPNVICSILFFIFGARLLLRLPLGRWGAPLAFTAFVCNAFLLEFFGLSRGYSISLGLLMIALYCLYRGIETKWFFAYGFTSVVLTALAVTANYTLLNFFLVLAAFFLCYGIAGIISMRKEPRKLLLYSVLYLLAAFAVTGFVYLAWETLTKLNENGSMDFGGNTGFWTDTVGSLVIKSHMSIFDSNKWLLVFVPVLAGILLVAATVLVLVRFVKKERSPRLIFTVFLLAALAGCATAVTLQHKLFGTPFLIDRTGIYFIPLFSLLVIVCFCSEGPLLLLRRSAAGLFFLPLIIAQFRDINLTKTVTWLSHENMRETVEQLAKDAQQKKPGTGPLIVAVSFELAPVFNYYVFAKQINWIQQVPYDQVGYRRYADYCLAEEMDPAFPAEAPFDVTWQQSGKKILENREPVRYRHVKTMASFDFEQEDDRPKVKGYRGKYAELTGPGHRDSKAVVDSVSDTINTGRMFRVSCRLSAEHPRVHISAVVSIIRNGQGVIWKQFSLSSFIRKNNEWMLADLRLVVEQQLLPGDDVVIYFMNEGSEPVAVDDLQVDEYAMEWP
;
A
#
# COMPACT_ATOMS: atom_id res chain seq x y z
N MET A 1 14.29 31.12 13.93
CA MET A 1 14.22 32.27 13.00
C MET A 1 15.46 32.24 12.11
N ASN A 2 15.32 32.17 10.78
CA ASN A 2 16.46 32.27 9.87
C ASN A 2 16.99 33.72 9.86
N PRO A 3 18.30 33.95 9.72
CA PRO A 3 18.83 35.28 9.51
C PRO A 3 18.25 35.85 8.20
N ILE A 4 17.68 37.06 8.31
CA ILE A 4 17.19 37.85 7.19
C ILE A 4 18.42 38.09 6.28
N GLY A 5 18.35 37.68 5.01
CA GLY A 5 19.42 37.98 4.06
C GLY A 5 19.66 39.50 3.99
N PRO A 6 20.91 39.97 3.87
CA PRO A 6 21.20 41.40 3.84
C PRO A 6 20.44 42.04 2.68
N GLY A 7 19.42 42.86 2.98
CA GLY A 7 18.59 43.57 2.00
C GLY A 7 17.13 43.09 1.87
N GLU A 8 16.69 42.01 2.52
CA GLU A 8 15.28 41.59 2.47
C GLU A 8 14.41 42.42 3.43
N ASN A 9 13.45 43.16 2.88
CA ASN A 9 12.44 43.88 3.67
C ASN A 9 11.71 42.88 4.59
N LYS A 10 11.72 43.12 5.91
CA LYS A 10 11.06 42.28 6.93
C LYS A 10 9.61 41.94 6.58
N TYR A 11 8.89 42.88 5.96
CA TYR A 11 7.52 42.68 5.51
C TYR A 11 7.46 41.64 4.37
N ALA A 12 8.35 41.72 3.38
CA ALA A 12 8.38 40.77 2.26
C ALA A 12 8.69 39.33 2.73
N ALA A 13 9.61 39.16 3.67
CA ALA A 13 9.90 37.85 4.27
C ALA A 13 8.70 37.28 5.05
N ARG A 14 7.95 38.14 5.74
CA ARG A 14 6.72 37.76 6.45
C ARG A 14 5.63 37.30 5.47
N TYR A 15 5.36 38.05 4.40
CA TYR A 15 4.38 37.67 3.38
C TYR A 15 4.74 36.35 2.70
N ARG A 16 6.01 36.17 2.32
CA ARG A 16 6.51 34.90 1.74
C ARG A 16 6.21 33.71 2.65
N ASN A 17 6.48 33.83 3.94
CA ASN A 17 6.25 32.76 4.90
C ASN A 17 4.75 32.48 5.09
N ILE A 18 3.91 33.51 5.13
CA ILE A 18 2.44 33.36 5.21
C ILE A 18 1.92 32.59 4.00
N ILE A 19 2.36 32.95 2.79
CA ILE A 19 1.97 32.26 1.55
C ILE A 19 2.41 30.81 1.58
N LEU A 20 3.65 30.52 1.99
CA LEU A 20 4.13 29.14 2.10
C LEU A 20 3.31 28.32 3.10
N VAL A 21 2.96 28.90 4.25
CA VAL A 21 2.09 28.23 5.23
C VAL A 21 0.72 27.96 4.62
N ALA A 22 0.13 28.92 3.91
CA ALA A 22 -1.15 28.73 3.22
C ALA A 22 -1.06 27.60 2.17
N LEU A 23 0.01 27.55 1.37
CA LEU A 23 0.23 26.49 0.38
C LEU A 23 0.41 25.10 1.03
N ILE A 24 1.16 25.02 2.14
CA ILE A 24 1.28 23.77 2.91
C ILE A 24 -0.09 23.32 3.43
N LEU A 25 -0.89 24.25 3.97
CA LEU A 25 -2.23 23.94 4.46
C LEU A 25 -3.14 23.45 3.34
N VAL A 26 -3.15 24.12 2.19
CA VAL A 26 -3.95 23.70 1.02
C VAL A 26 -3.56 22.30 0.56
N ALA A 27 -2.25 22.02 0.41
CA ALA A 27 -1.77 20.70 0.01
C ALA A 27 -2.10 19.61 1.05
N SER A 28 -1.99 19.95 2.34
CA SER A 28 -2.31 19.02 3.44
C SER A 28 -3.80 18.72 3.51
N ILE A 29 -4.65 19.75 3.40
CA ILE A 29 -6.11 19.60 3.38
C ILE A 29 -6.53 18.73 2.21
N TYR A 30 -5.95 18.96 1.02
CA TYR A 30 -6.23 18.12 -0.14
C TYR A 30 -5.90 16.64 0.10
N VAL A 31 -4.72 16.33 0.65
CA VAL A 31 -4.34 14.95 0.99
C VAL A 31 -5.24 14.34 2.06
N VAL A 32 -5.65 15.11 3.07
CA VAL A 32 -6.59 14.64 4.11
C VAL A 32 -7.96 14.32 3.49
N LEU A 33 -8.51 15.20 2.67
CA LEU A 33 -9.78 14.97 1.99
C LEU A 33 -9.72 13.73 1.10
N ARG A 34 -8.63 13.58 0.33
CA ARG A 34 -8.34 12.38 -0.45
C ARG A 34 -8.35 11.12 0.41
N ALA A 35 -7.63 11.12 1.53
CA ALA A 35 -7.52 9.96 2.42
C ALA A 35 -8.87 9.53 3.03
N ILE A 36 -9.82 10.46 3.16
CA ILE A 36 -11.18 10.21 3.67
C ILE A 36 -12.14 9.76 2.56
N CYS A 37 -12.09 10.40 1.39
CA CYS A 37 -13.09 10.24 0.34
C CYS A 37 -12.76 9.13 -0.67
N VAL A 38 -11.49 8.94 -1.01
CA VAL A 38 -11.08 7.95 -2.01
C VAL A 38 -11.27 6.56 -1.42
N SER A 39 -11.94 5.65 -2.12
CA SER A 39 -12.09 4.26 -1.69
C SER A 39 -10.74 3.55 -1.49
N PHE A 40 -10.71 2.51 -0.65
CA PHE A 40 -9.55 1.64 -0.49
C PHE A 40 -9.15 1.00 -1.82
N THR A 41 -7.83 0.90 -2.05
CA THR A 41 -7.26 0.30 -3.26
C THR A 41 -6.91 -1.17 -3.03
N HIS A 42 -6.77 -1.96 -4.11
CA HIS A 42 -6.43 -3.38 -4.05
C HIS A 42 -5.25 -3.65 -3.12
N ASP A 43 -4.13 -2.97 -3.35
CA ASP A 43 -2.93 -3.24 -2.58
C ASP A 43 -3.07 -2.85 -1.09
N GLU A 44 -3.82 -1.79 -0.77
CA GLU A 44 -4.13 -1.41 0.62
C GLU A 44 -4.97 -2.50 1.30
N ALA A 45 -5.97 -3.04 0.59
CA ALA A 45 -6.82 -4.10 1.09
C ALA A 45 -6.05 -5.41 1.28
N VAL A 46 -5.16 -5.77 0.36
CA VAL A 46 -4.26 -6.94 0.52
C VAL A 46 -3.36 -6.77 1.73
N THR A 47 -2.73 -5.60 1.91
CA THR A 47 -1.93 -5.31 3.11
C THR A 47 -2.79 -5.43 4.38
N PHE A 48 -4.03 -4.96 4.33
CA PHE A 48 -4.93 -5.06 5.47
C PHE A 48 -5.28 -6.50 5.82
N LEU A 49 -5.74 -7.29 4.86
CA LEU A 49 -6.27 -8.65 5.04
C LEU A 49 -5.20 -9.71 5.35
N ASN A 50 -3.96 -9.49 4.90
CA ASN A 50 -2.86 -10.44 5.07
C ASN A 50 -1.92 -10.07 6.21
N TYR A 51 -2.01 -8.87 6.77
CA TYR A 51 -1.07 -8.42 7.79
C TYR A 51 -1.73 -7.56 8.87
N VAL A 52 -2.33 -6.42 8.50
CA VAL A 52 -2.80 -5.44 9.50
C VAL A 52 -3.91 -6.03 10.37
N ASN A 53 -4.83 -6.79 9.80
CA ASN A 53 -5.91 -7.43 10.52
C ASN A 53 -5.54 -8.83 11.05
N ARG A 54 -4.27 -9.23 11.02
CA ARG A 54 -3.78 -10.54 11.48
C ARG A 54 -3.09 -10.41 12.84
N PRO A 55 -2.74 -11.53 13.51
CA PRO A 55 -1.91 -11.51 14.71
C PRO A 55 -0.58 -10.76 14.50
N TRP A 56 -0.01 -10.24 15.59
CA TRP A 56 1.24 -9.45 15.55
C TRP A 56 2.43 -10.21 14.93
N GLU A 57 2.43 -11.53 15.02
CA GLU A 57 3.46 -12.39 14.43
C GLU A 57 3.51 -12.26 12.90
N GLU A 58 2.37 -12.17 12.24
CA GLU A 58 2.27 -12.01 10.78
C GLU A 58 2.70 -10.61 10.33
N VAL A 59 2.41 -9.57 11.13
CA VAL A 59 2.85 -8.19 10.84
C VAL A 59 4.37 -8.09 10.70
N LEU A 60 5.11 -8.93 11.43
CA LEU A 60 6.57 -8.96 11.42
C LEU A 60 7.16 -9.75 10.24
N GLN A 61 6.34 -10.51 9.50
CA GLN A 61 6.82 -11.34 8.39
C GLN A 61 6.88 -10.53 7.09
N VAL A 62 7.99 -10.62 6.36
CA VAL A 62 8.15 -9.97 5.05
C VAL A 62 8.17 -11.03 3.94
N ASN A 63 6.97 -11.51 3.59
CA ASN A 63 6.83 -12.63 2.64
C ASN A 63 6.55 -12.17 1.20
N TYR A 64 5.92 -11.00 1.03
CA TYR A 64 5.53 -10.46 -0.27
C TYR A 64 6.01 -9.01 -0.44
N THR A 65 6.32 -8.61 -1.67
CA THR A 65 6.74 -7.23 -2.00
C THR A 65 5.70 -6.18 -1.65
N ASN A 66 4.44 -6.60 -1.50
CA ASN A 66 3.34 -5.77 -1.04
C ASN A 66 3.43 -5.38 0.45
N ASN A 67 4.25 -6.08 1.25
CA ASN A 67 4.45 -5.78 2.66
C ASN A 67 5.63 -4.82 2.87
N HIS A 68 5.30 -3.56 3.13
CA HIS A 68 6.25 -2.55 3.54
C HIS A 68 6.31 -2.50 5.07
N PHE A 69 7.32 -3.11 5.69
CA PHE A 69 7.39 -3.36 7.13
C PHE A 69 6.98 -2.15 8.01
N LEU A 70 7.62 -0.98 7.83
CA LEU A 70 7.31 0.19 8.65
C LEU A 70 5.91 0.76 8.37
N ASN A 71 5.44 0.67 7.12
CA ASN A 71 4.08 1.06 6.76
C ASN A 71 3.06 0.17 7.46
N THR A 72 3.21 -1.15 7.33
CA THR A 72 2.30 -2.14 7.93
C THR A 72 2.30 -2.04 9.45
N LEU A 73 3.47 -1.86 10.08
CA LEU A 73 3.58 -1.63 11.52
C LEU A 73 2.82 -0.39 11.98
N LEU A 74 3.05 0.76 11.34
CA LEU A 74 2.38 2.01 11.72
C LEU A 74 0.87 1.97 11.42
N THR A 75 0.48 1.32 10.31
CA THR A 75 -0.92 1.11 9.96
C THR A 75 -1.61 0.19 10.96
N ARG A 76 -0.93 -0.87 11.45
CA ARG A 76 -1.43 -1.73 12.55
C ARG A 76 -1.62 -0.95 13.84
N LEU A 77 -0.63 -0.17 14.25
CA LEU A 77 -0.77 0.68 15.44
C LEU A 77 -1.94 1.66 15.30
N SER A 78 -2.14 2.21 14.11
CA SER A 78 -3.27 3.10 13.84
C SER A 78 -4.62 2.36 13.85
N PHE A 79 -4.67 1.15 13.28
CA PHE A 79 -5.83 0.26 13.34
C PHE A 79 -6.22 -0.09 14.78
N ASP A 80 -5.25 -0.41 15.63
CA ASP A 80 -5.52 -0.81 17.02
C ASP A 80 -6.17 0.33 17.83
N VAL A 81 -5.73 1.57 17.58
CA VAL A 81 -6.17 2.78 18.29
C VAL A 81 -7.46 3.39 17.70
N PHE A 82 -7.57 3.47 16.37
CA PHE A 82 -8.64 4.21 15.68
C PHE A 82 -9.61 3.33 14.86
N GLY A 83 -9.37 2.01 14.79
CA GLY A 83 -10.23 1.03 14.11
C GLY A 83 -9.98 0.88 12.61
N SER A 84 -10.89 0.18 11.93
CA SER A 84 -10.80 -0.21 10.50
C SER A 84 -11.23 0.87 9.51
N SER A 85 -11.38 2.13 9.92
CA SER A 85 -11.77 3.18 8.96
C SER A 85 -10.62 3.45 7.99
N GLU A 86 -10.93 3.78 6.73
CA GLU A 86 -9.90 4.05 5.72
C GLU A 86 -8.95 5.18 6.16
N PHE A 87 -9.50 6.24 6.76
CA PHE A 87 -8.70 7.35 7.26
C PHE A 87 -7.77 6.92 8.40
N ALA A 88 -8.23 6.09 9.33
CA ALA A 88 -7.37 5.52 10.37
C ALA A 88 -6.19 4.75 9.75
N LEU A 89 -6.47 3.84 8.81
CA LEU A 89 -5.43 3.04 8.16
C LEU A 89 -4.45 3.89 7.32
N ARG A 90 -4.86 5.06 6.84
CA ARG A 90 -4.02 5.99 6.06
C ARG A 90 -3.32 7.05 6.91
N LEU A 91 -3.72 7.22 8.17
CA LEU A 91 -3.25 8.31 9.04
C LEU A 91 -1.72 8.42 9.13
N PRO A 92 -0.93 7.32 9.26
CA PRO A 92 0.53 7.42 9.28
C PRO A 92 1.12 8.03 7.99
N ASN A 93 0.54 7.68 6.84
CA ASN A 93 0.97 8.19 5.54
C ASN A 93 0.62 9.67 5.37
N VAL A 94 -0.58 10.08 5.82
CA VAL A 94 -1.02 11.49 5.82
C VAL A 94 -0.14 12.36 6.73
N ILE A 95 0.26 11.86 7.90
CA ILE A 95 1.19 12.59 8.77
C ILE A 95 2.53 12.80 8.06
N CYS A 96 3.05 11.76 7.40
CA CYS A 96 4.33 11.84 6.70
C CYS A 96 4.29 12.73 5.45
N SER A 97 3.14 12.83 4.76
CA SER A 97 2.99 13.80 3.66
C SER A 97 3.01 15.24 4.17
N ILE A 98 2.44 15.52 5.34
CA ILE A 98 2.54 16.84 5.99
C ILE A 98 4.00 17.15 6.33
N LEU A 99 4.75 16.17 6.86
CA LEU A 99 6.18 16.33 7.11
C LEU A 99 6.95 16.58 5.80
N PHE A 100 6.62 15.89 4.71
CA PHE A 100 7.18 16.15 3.38
C PHE A 100 7.00 17.62 2.97
N PHE A 101 5.78 18.17 3.08
CA PHE A 101 5.50 19.57 2.74
C PHE A 101 6.27 20.55 3.63
N ILE A 102 6.27 20.33 4.95
CA ILE A 102 6.94 21.22 5.91
C ILE A 102 8.46 21.25 5.64
N PHE A 103 9.09 20.09 5.50
CA PHE A 103 10.54 20.01 5.32
C PHE A 103 10.98 20.39 3.91
N GLY A 104 10.16 20.13 2.89
CA GLY A 104 10.33 20.68 1.55
C GLY A 104 10.34 22.21 1.55
N ALA A 105 9.34 22.85 2.18
CA ALA A 105 9.30 24.31 2.31
C ALA A 105 10.48 24.86 3.13
N ARG A 106 10.88 24.18 4.22
CA ARG A 106 12.06 24.58 5.01
C ARG A 106 13.36 24.50 4.22
N LEU A 107 13.52 23.50 3.36
CA LEU A 107 14.68 23.38 2.46
C LEU A 107 14.66 24.51 1.42
N LEU A 108 13.52 24.76 0.78
CA LEU A 108 13.37 25.83 -0.21
C LEU A 108 13.66 27.22 0.35
N LEU A 109 13.28 27.48 1.61
CA LEU A 109 13.60 28.72 2.33
C LEU A 109 15.10 28.93 2.60
N ARG A 110 15.95 27.92 2.35
CA ARG A 110 17.42 28.05 2.41
C ARG A 110 18.05 28.36 1.06
N LEU A 111 17.28 28.28 -0.02
CA LEU A 111 17.77 28.56 -1.36
C LEU A 111 17.58 30.05 -1.68
N PRO A 112 18.51 30.67 -2.44
CA PRO A 112 18.39 32.07 -2.84
C PRO A 112 17.39 32.20 -4.00
N LEU A 113 16.10 32.15 -3.69
CA LEU A 113 14.99 32.17 -4.66
C LEU A 113 14.30 33.54 -4.78
N GLY A 114 14.67 34.51 -3.94
CA GLY A 114 14.00 35.81 -3.84
C GLY A 114 12.60 35.72 -3.21
N ARG A 115 11.89 36.86 -3.16
CA ARG A 115 10.62 37.00 -2.40
C ARG A 115 9.49 36.06 -2.86
N TRP A 116 9.32 35.88 -4.17
CA TRP A 116 8.26 35.06 -4.77
C TRP A 116 8.73 33.66 -5.18
N GLY A 117 10.06 33.46 -5.27
CA GLY A 117 10.59 32.22 -5.82
C GLY A 117 10.40 31.02 -4.90
N ALA A 118 10.41 31.18 -3.58
CA ALA A 118 10.15 30.06 -2.67
C ALA A 118 8.69 29.55 -2.75
N PRO A 119 7.64 30.41 -2.71
CA PRO A 119 6.28 29.98 -3.00
C PRO A 119 6.11 29.30 -4.35
N LEU A 120 6.63 29.90 -5.43
CA LEU A 120 6.52 29.33 -6.79
C LEU A 120 7.26 27.99 -6.90
N ALA A 121 8.45 27.87 -6.31
CA ALA A 121 9.20 26.62 -6.26
C ALA A 121 8.48 25.56 -5.45
N PHE A 122 7.81 25.94 -4.36
CA PHE A 122 7.00 25.00 -3.57
C PHE A 122 5.81 24.50 -4.37
N THR A 123 5.09 25.38 -5.06
CA THR A 123 4.00 24.99 -5.98
C THR A 123 4.52 24.03 -7.04
N ALA A 124 5.62 24.36 -7.73
CA ALA A 124 6.23 23.49 -8.73
C ALA A 124 6.70 22.13 -8.16
N PHE A 125 7.17 22.11 -6.92
CA PHE A 125 7.64 20.91 -6.24
C PHE A 125 6.50 19.97 -5.82
N VAL A 126 5.35 20.54 -5.43
CA VAL A 126 4.21 19.79 -4.89
C VAL A 126 3.13 19.47 -5.94
N CYS A 127 2.98 20.29 -6.97
CA CYS A 127 1.99 20.10 -8.03
C CYS A 127 2.39 18.95 -8.99
N ASN A 128 2.15 17.73 -8.53
CA ASN A 128 2.21 16.52 -9.31
C ASN A 128 1.11 15.58 -8.81
N ALA A 129 0.08 15.35 -9.63
CA ALA A 129 -1.12 14.65 -9.19
C ALA A 129 -0.81 13.21 -8.78
N PHE A 130 0.08 12.57 -9.52
CA PHE A 130 0.57 11.23 -9.21
C PHE A 130 1.28 11.17 -7.87
N LEU A 131 2.14 12.15 -7.55
CA LEU A 131 2.80 12.23 -6.24
C LEU A 131 1.79 12.42 -5.10
N LEU A 132 0.86 13.37 -5.25
CA LEU A 132 -0.15 13.67 -4.22
C LEU A 132 -1.15 12.53 -4.02
N GLU A 133 -1.40 11.74 -5.05
CA GLU A 133 -2.26 10.55 -4.98
C GLU A 133 -1.75 9.56 -3.94
N PHE A 134 -0.46 9.21 -4.00
CA PHE A 134 0.16 8.25 -3.08
C PHE A 134 0.25 8.79 -1.65
N PHE A 135 0.31 10.11 -1.47
CA PHE A 135 0.25 10.73 -0.13
C PHE A 135 -1.01 10.39 0.66
N GLY A 136 -2.12 10.13 -0.02
CA GLY A 136 -3.39 9.73 0.60
C GLY A 136 -3.58 8.22 0.78
N LEU A 137 -2.62 7.38 0.41
CA LEU A 137 -2.76 5.91 0.43
C LEU A 137 -1.85 5.25 1.48
N SER A 138 -2.29 4.12 2.03
CA SER A 138 -1.55 3.33 3.04
C SER A 138 -0.56 2.35 2.41
N ARG A 139 0.36 2.87 1.60
CA ARG A 139 1.25 2.09 0.72
C ARG A 139 2.74 2.36 0.94
N GLY A 140 3.11 3.01 2.04
CA GLY A 140 4.50 3.26 2.44
C GLY A 140 5.24 4.35 1.65
N TYR A 141 4.78 4.70 0.44
CA TYR A 141 5.36 5.78 -0.38
C TYR A 141 5.42 7.10 0.39
N SER A 142 4.34 7.52 1.06
CA SER A 142 4.26 8.80 1.79
C SER A 142 5.22 8.84 2.98
N ILE A 143 5.28 7.74 3.74
CA ILE A 143 6.23 7.59 4.86
C ILE A 143 7.66 7.69 4.34
N SER A 144 7.97 6.92 3.29
CA SER A 144 9.30 6.86 2.70
C SER A 144 9.74 8.23 2.15
N LEU A 145 8.87 8.94 1.44
CA LEU A 145 9.13 10.26 0.88
C LEU A 145 9.19 11.35 1.94
N GLY A 146 8.34 11.29 2.96
CA GLY A 146 8.38 12.20 4.10
C GLY A 146 9.72 12.13 4.84
N LEU A 147 10.16 10.90 5.17
CA LEU A 147 11.46 10.65 5.79
C LEU A 147 12.61 11.07 4.88
N LEU A 148 12.55 10.76 3.58
CA LEU A 148 13.51 11.21 2.58
C LEU A 148 13.64 12.75 2.57
N MET A 149 12.53 13.48 2.67
CA MET A 149 12.54 14.94 2.63
C MET A 149 13.16 15.55 3.89
N ILE A 150 12.90 14.95 5.06
CA ILE A 150 13.60 15.32 6.30
C ILE A 150 15.09 15.01 6.16
N ALA A 151 15.45 13.85 5.60
CA ALA A 151 16.83 13.45 5.37
C ALA A 151 17.57 14.44 4.46
N LEU A 152 16.97 14.87 3.34
CA LEU A 152 17.53 15.87 2.44
C LEU A 152 17.71 17.23 3.11
N TYR A 153 16.73 17.67 3.92
CA TYR A 153 16.85 18.89 4.71
C TYR A 153 18.01 18.80 5.71
N CYS A 154 18.12 17.69 6.44
CA CYS A 154 19.23 17.43 7.36
C CYS A 154 20.57 17.43 6.63
N LEU A 155 20.67 16.76 5.48
CA LEU A 155 21.90 16.75 4.68
C LEU A 155 22.33 18.18 4.29
N TYR A 156 21.41 18.98 3.74
CA TYR A 156 21.70 20.37 3.39
C TYR A 156 22.16 21.19 4.61
N ARG A 157 21.49 21.02 5.75
CA ARG A 157 21.89 21.64 7.02
C ARG A 157 23.27 21.21 7.49
N GLY A 158 23.61 19.94 7.31
CA GLY A 158 24.93 19.41 7.61
C GLY A 158 26.00 20.08 6.75
N ILE A 159 25.74 20.24 5.45
CA ILE A 159 26.67 20.88 4.50
C ILE A 159 26.83 22.38 4.82
N GLU A 160 25.75 23.05 5.18
CA GLU A 160 25.74 24.49 5.49
C GLU A 160 26.40 24.83 6.83
N THR A 161 26.43 23.89 7.78
CA THR A 161 26.90 24.13 9.15
C THR A 161 28.18 23.36 9.49
N LYS A 162 28.77 23.64 10.65
CA LYS A 162 29.91 22.86 11.18
C LYS A 162 29.52 21.48 11.74
N TRP A 163 28.23 21.14 11.76
CA TRP A 163 27.67 19.95 12.39
C TRP A 163 27.37 18.84 11.37
N PHE A 164 28.22 18.68 10.34
CA PHE A 164 27.97 17.75 9.23
C PHE A 164 27.78 16.31 9.71
N PHE A 165 28.59 15.81 10.67
CA PHE A 165 28.44 14.44 11.15
C PHE A 165 27.05 14.20 11.75
N ALA A 166 26.59 15.05 12.67
CA ALA A 166 25.31 14.88 13.35
C ALA A 166 24.14 14.90 12.35
N TYR A 167 24.06 15.94 11.53
CA TYR A 167 22.98 16.08 10.55
C TYR A 167 23.06 15.04 9.42
N GLY A 168 24.27 14.72 8.96
CA GLY A 168 24.51 13.70 7.92
C GLY A 168 24.17 12.30 8.40
N PHE A 169 24.56 11.95 9.62
CA PHE A 169 24.19 10.66 10.22
C PHE A 169 22.68 10.56 10.46
N THR A 170 22.03 11.63 10.93
CA THR A 170 20.56 11.68 11.00
C THR A 170 19.92 11.48 9.62
N SER A 171 20.50 12.05 8.56
CA SER A 171 20.03 11.84 7.18
C SER A 171 20.11 10.36 6.77
N VAL A 172 21.21 9.69 7.09
CA VAL A 172 21.40 8.25 6.82
C VAL A 172 20.39 7.40 7.60
N VAL A 173 20.21 7.66 8.91
CA VAL A 173 19.25 6.92 9.75
C VAL A 173 17.81 7.10 9.26
N LEU A 174 17.40 8.33 8.96
CA LEU A 174 16.06 8.61 8.42
C LEU A 174 15.83 7.91 7.08
N THR A 175 16.85 7.84 6.23
CA THR A 175 16.76 7.14 4.96
C THR A 175 16.72 5.62 5.14
N ALA A 176 17.43 5.06 6.13
CA ALA A 176 17.31 3.65 6.48
C ALA A 176 15.87 3.30 6.94
N LEU A 177 15.25 4.15 7.76
CA LEU A 177 13.84 4.03 8.12
C LEU A 177 12.92 4.20 6.90
N ALA A 178 13.28 5.07 5.96
CA ALA A 178 12.52 5.23 4.72
C ALA A 178 12.57 3.95 3.85
N VAL A 179 13.70 3.23 3.84
CA VAL A 179 13.84 1.94 3.13
C VAL A 179 12.91 0.87 3.72
N THR A 180 12.73 0.83 5.04
CA THR A 180 11.79 -0.14 5.66
C THR A 180 10.32 0.21 5.43
N ALA A 181 10.02 1.48 5.09
CA ALA A 181 8.71 1.89 4.59
C ALA A 181 8.53 1.67 3.09
N ASN A 182 9.61 1.64 2.31
CA ASN A 182 9.61 1.29 0.90
C ASN A 182 11.01 0.89 0.42
N TYR A 183 11.20 -0.39 0.07
CA TYR A 183 12.50 -0.94 -0.31
C TYR A 183 13.10 -0.32 -1.58
N THR A 184 12.31 0.34 -2.44
CA THR A 184 12.86 0.99 -3.65
C THR A 184 13.82 2.13 -3.34
N LEU A 185 13.74 2.71 -2.13
CA LEU A 185 14.69 3.73 -1.67
C LEU A 185 16.07 3.17 -1.30
N LEU A 186 16.29 1.85 -1.32
CA LEU A 186 17.60 1.28 -0.99
C LEU A 186 18.70 1.84 -1.91
N ASN A 187 18.39 2.01 -3.20
CA ASN A 187 19.32 2.60 -4.17
C ASN A 187 19.73 4.02 -3.76
N PHE A 188 18.77 4.84 -3.29
CA PHE A 188 19.06 6.18 -2.81
C PHE A 188 19.83 6.16 -1.49
N PHE A 189 19.47 5.25 -0.56
CA PHE A 189 20.18 5.07 0.72
C PHE A 189 21.67 4.81 0.50
N LEU A 190 22.03 3.91 -0.43
CA LEU A 190 23.42 3.58 -0.73
C LEU A 190 24.20 4.80 -1.23
N VAL A 191 23.61 5.58 -2.13
CA VAL A 191 24.26 6.80 -2.64
C VAL A 191 24.42 7.86 -1.55
N LEU A 192 23.40 8.05 -0.70
CA LEU A 192 23.46 8.97 0.43
C LEU A 192 24.51 8.55 1.46
N ALA A 193 24.55 7.26 1.82
CA ALA A 193 25.53 6.72 2.76
C ALA A 193 26.95 6.87 2.21
N ALA A 194 27.17 6.55 0.93
CA ALA A 194 28.45 6.76 0.26
C ALA A 194 28.85 8.24 0.26
N PHE A 195 27.92 9.15 -0.06
CA PHE A 195 28.19 10.58 -0.01
C PHE A 195 28.55 11.05 1.40
N PHE A 196 27.79 10.63 2.42
CA PHE A 196 28.05 10.95 3.82
C PHE A 196 29.46 10.50 4.27
N LEU A 197 29.84 9.26 3.94
CA LEU A 197 31.15 8.71 4.26
C LEU A 197 32.27 9.45 3.50
N CYS A 198 32.15 9.63 2.19
CA CYS A 198 33.15 10.31 1.37
C CYS A 198 33.36 11.77 1.77
N TYR A 199 32.28 12.52 1.97
CA TYR A 199 32.34 13.91 2.43
C TYR A 199 32.91 13.99 3.86
N GLY A 200 32.54 13.04 4.71
CA GLY A 200 33.09 12.88 6.05
C GLY A 200 34.59 12.66 6.08
N ILE A 201 35.09 11.72 5.28
CA ILE A 201 36.52 11.42 5.11
C ILE A 201 37.29 12.65 4.65
N ALA A 202 36.78 13.39 3.65
CA ALA A 202 37.41 14.65 3.22
C ALA A 202 37.49 15.68 4.36
N GLY A 203 36.46 15.73 5.21
CA GLY A 203 36.44 16.52 6.44
C GLY A 203 37.52 16.08 7.45
N ILE A 204 37.64 14.77 7.72
CA ILE A 204 38.64 14.18 8.62
C ILE A 204 40.06 14.52 8.15
N ILE A 205 40.37 14.34 6.86
CA ILE A 205 41.69 14.65 6.29
C ILE A 205 42.07 16.12 6.52
N SER A 206 41.07 17.01 6.45
CA SER A 206 41.26 18.44 6.71
C SER A 206 41.59 18.75 8.18
N MET A 207 41.24 17.85 9.11
CA MET A 207 41.49 17.96 10.56
C MET A 207 42.85 17.39 11.00
N ARG A 208 43.74 17.02 10.07
CA ARG A 208 45.07 16.42 10.37
C ARG A 208 45.94 17.19 11.38
N LYS A 209 45.68 18.48 11.59
CA LYS A 209 46.39 19.34 12.55
C LYS A 209 45.83 19.25 13.99
N GLU A 210 44.71 18.56 14.20
CA GLU A 210 44.02 18.44 15.49
C GLU A 210 43.80 16.95 15.86
N PRO A 211 44.79 16.26 16.45
CA PRO A 211 44.80 14.80 16.58
C PRO A 211 43.63 14.24 17.41
N ARG A 212 43.18 14.96 18.45
CA ARG A 212 42.02 14.56 19.27
C ARG A 212 40.73 14.56 18.46
N LYS A 213 40.49 15.59 17.64
CA LYS A 213 39.31 15.65 16.76
C LYS A 213 39.42 14.63 15.65
N LEU A 214 40.61 14.47 15.06
CA LEU A 214 40.88 13.45 14.05
C LEU A 214 40.49 12.05 14.55
N LEU A 215 40.96 11.65 15.74
CA LEU A 215 40.63 10.36 16.34
C LEU A 215 39.13 10.21 16.60
N LEU A 216 38.52 11.20 17.26
CA LEU A 216 37.09 11.17 17.58
C LEU A 216 36.22 10.99 16.32
N TYR A 217 36.42 11.82 15.31
CA TYR A 217 35.64 11.71 14.07
C TYR A 217 35.97 10.42 13.31
N SER A 218 37.21 9.95 13.29
CA SER A 218 37.55 8.67 12.66
C SER A 218 36.79 7.50 13.30
N VAL A 219 36.71 7.45 14.64
CA VAL A 219 35.92 6.44 15.37
C VAL A 219 34.43 6.59 15.05
N LEU A 220 33.90 7.80 15.07
CA LEU A 220 32.49 8.06 14.77
C LEU A 220 32.09 7.62 13.34
N TYR A 221 32.93 7.90 12.35
CA TYR A 221 32.67 7.47 10.96
C TYR A 221 32.89 5.97 10.76
N LEU A 222 33.81 5.34 11.50
CA LEU A 222 33.96 3.88 11.51
C LEU A 222 32.71 3.19 12.07
N LEU A 223 32.18 3.67 13.19
CA LEU A 223 30.93 3.18 13.78
C LEU A 223 29.74 3.40 12.83
N ALA A 224 29.67 4.56 12.18
CA ALA A 224 28.63 4.83 11.18
C ALA A 224 28.74 3.89 9.96
N ALA A 225 29.95 3.61 9.47
CA ALA A 225 30.17 2.67 8.38
C ALA A 225 29.77 1.24 8.76
N PHE A 226 30.08 0.82 10.00
CA PHE A 226 29.64 -0.46 10.53
C PHE A 226 28.10 -0.56 10.60
N ALA A 227 27.44 0.48 11.13
CA ALA A 227 25.97 0.53 11.19
C ALA A 227 25.31 0.49 9.80
N VAL A 228 25.86 1.24 8.83
CA VAL A 228 25.41 1.19 7.43
C VAL A 228 25.56 -0.22 6.86
N THR A 229 26.71 -0.86 7.08
CA THR A 229 26.97 -2.21 6.57
C THR A 229 26.00 -3.23 7.17
N GLY A 230 25.77 -3.18 8.48
CA GLY A 230 24.79 -4.03 9.15
C GLY A 230 23.38 -3.84 8.60
N PHE A 231 22.96 -2.59 8.35
CA PHE A 231 21.65 -2.33 7.74
C PHE A 231 21.55 -2.86 6.30
N VAL A 232 22.60 -2.67 5.48
CA VAL A 232 22.63 -3.20 4.11
C VAL A 232 22.52 -4.73 4.11
N TYR A 233 23.18 -5.40 5.05
CA TYR A 233 23.07 -6.86 5.21
C TYR A 233 21.63 -7.29 5.52
N LEU A 234 20.95 -6.62 6.45
CA LEU A 234 19.55 -6.91 6.79
C LEU A 234 18.59 -6.66 5.60
N ALA A 235 18.82 -5.57 4.87
CA ALA A 235 18.04 -5.26 3.67
C ALA A 235 18.28 -6.30 2.57
N TRP A 236 19.53 -6.75 2.39
CA TRP A 236 19.88 -7.80 1.45
C TRP A 236 19.17 -9.11 1.77
N GLU A 237 19.22 -9.57 3.02
CA GLU A 237 18.53 -10.80 3.47
C GLU A 237 17.02 -10.75 3.21
N THR A 238 16.41 -9.58 3.39
CA THR A 238 14.98 -9.40 3.11
C THR A 238 14.69 -9.47 1.61
N LEU A 239 15.52 -8.83 0.80
CA LEU A 239 15.36 -8.84 -0.66
C LEU A 239 15.59 -10.23 -1.26
N THR A 240 16.52 -11.02 -0.73
CA THR A 240 16.72 -12.41 -1.20
C THR A 240 15.49 -13.26 -0.92
N LYS A 241 14.89 -13.16 0.27
CA LYS A 241 13.63 -13.87 0.60
C LYS A 241 12.49 -13.47 -0.33
N LEU A 242 12.36 -12.18 -0.63
CA LEU A 242 11.34 -11.68 -1.56
C LEU A 242 11.56 -12.18 -3.00
N ASN A 243 12.82 -12.32 -3.42
CA ASN A 243 13.16 -12.83 -4.74
C ASN A 243 12.91 -14.35 -4.85
N GLU A 244 13.27 -15.11 -3.81
CA GLU A 244 12.98 -16.56 -3.71
C GLU A 244 11.47 -16.85 -3.77
N ASN A 245 10.64 -15.96 -3.23
CA ASN A 245 9.19 -16.05 -3.28
C ASN A 245 8.57 -15.59 -4.62
N GLY A 246 9.37 -15.31 -5.66
CA GLY A 246 8.89 -14.86 -6.97
C GLY A 246 8.10 -13.56 -6.94
N SER A 247 8.30 -12.71 -5.93
CA SER A 247 7.46 -11.53 -5.70
C SER A 247 7.97 -10.26 -6.43
N MET A 248 9.04 -10.36 -7.22
CA MET A 248 9.73 -9.23 -7.87
C MET A 248 9.37 -9.05 -9.37
N ASP A 249 8.18 -9.47 -9.78
CA ASP A 249 7.83 -9.56 -11.21
C ASP A 249 7.27 -8.26 -11.82
N PHE A 250 6.96 -7.25 -10.98
CA PHE A 250 6.38 -5.99 -11.44
C PHE A 250 7.46 -5.01 -11.93
N GLY A 251 7.53 -4.77 -13.23
CA GLY A 251 8.35 -3.71 -13.81
C GLY A 251 8.52 -3.76 -15.32
N GLY A 252 9.46 -2.98 -15.84
CA GLY A 252 9.78 -2.90 -17.27
C GLY A 252 11.00 -3.75 -17.66
N ASN A 253 11.13 -4.07 -18.95
CA ASN A 253 12.20 -4.92 -19.48
C ASN A 253 12.98 -4.27 -20.66
N THR A 254 12.71 -3.00 -20.97
CA THR A 254 13.28 -2.31 -22.12
C THR A 254 14.46 -1.42 -21.72
N GLY A 255 14.33 -0.63 -20.65
CA GLY A 255 15.37 0.29 -20.23
C GLY A 255 14.93 1.38 -19.26
N PHE A 256 15.88 1.94 -18.51
CA PHE A 256 15.63 2.98 -17.50
C PHE A 256 14.89 4.21 -18.06
N TRP A 257 15.27 4.68 -19.25
CA TRP A 257 14.64 5.87 -19.83
C TRP A 257 13.22 5.62 -20.32
N THR A 258 12.99 4.50 -21.01
CA THR A 258 11.67 4.15 -21.56
C THR A 258 10.72 3.72 -20.46
N ASP A 259 11.17 2.86 -19.55
CA ASP A 259 10.30 2.23 -18.56
C ASP A 259 10.18 3.12 -17.32
N THR A 260 11.29 3.53 -16.70
CA THR A 260 11.24 4.34 -15.47
C THR A 260 10.86 5.78 -15.75
N VAL A 261 11.62 6.49 -16.57
CA VAL A 261 11.33 7.91 -16.85
C VAL A 261 10.03 8.06 -17.64
N GLY A 262 9.81 7.22 -18.65
CA GLY A 262 8.60 7.23 -19.45
C GLY A 262 7.33 7.02 -18.63
N SER A 263 7.28 5.98 -17.78
CA SER A 263 6.11 5.72 -16.93
C SER A 263 5.83 6.85 -15.93
N LEU A 264 6.86 7.40 -15.29
CA LEU A 264 6.71 8.54 -14.38
C LEU A 264 6.15 9.77 -15.09
N VAL A 265 6.62 10.04 -16.31
CA VAL A 265 6.10 11.14 -17.13
C VAL A 265 4.64 10.89 -17.49
N ILE A 266 4.30 9.68 -17.97
CA ILE A 266 2.94 9.25 -18.31
C ILE A 266 1.98 9.44 -17.13
N LYS A 267 2.34 8.91 -15.96
CA LYS A 267 1.48 8.99 -14.77
C LYS A 267 1.37 10.41 -14.22
N SER A 268 2.45 11.20 -14.28
CA SER A 268 2.46 12.58 -13.79
C SER A 268 1.62 13.55 -14.63
N HIS A 269 1.28 13.20 -15.87
CA HIS A 269 0.49 14.07 -16.76
C HIS A 269 -0.67 13.37 -17.48
N MET A 270 -1.22 12.30 -16.87
CA MET A 270 -2.22 11.45 -17.51
C MET A 270 -3.39 12.24 -18.12
N SER A 271 -3.98 13.20 -17.41
CA SER A 271 -5.13 14.00 -17.93
C SER A 271 -4.85 14.81 -19.20
N ILE A 272 -3.59 15.16 -19.48
CA ILE A 272 -3.24 15.96 -20.65
C ILE A 272 -2.71 15.11 -21.80
N PHE A 273 -2.30 13.85 -21.56
CA PHE A 273 -1.79 12.97 -22.61
C PHE A 273 -2.84 12.50 -23.60
N ASP A 274 -4.06 12.20 -23.14
CA ASP A 274 -5.16 11.78 -24.03
C ASP A 274 -5.42 12.82 -25.12
N SER A 275 -5.13 14.09 -24.83
CA SER A 275 -5.28 15.20 -25.79
C SER A 275 -3.97 15.61 -26.48
N ASN A 276 -2.79 15.20 -26.00
CA ASN A 276 -1.49 15.74 -26.45
C ASN A 276 -0.35 14.71 -26.39
N LYS A 277 -0.36 13.72 -27.29
CA LYS A 277 0.66 12.65 -27.35
C LYS A 277 2.11 13.14 -27.52
N TRP A 278 2.34 14.33 -28.10
CA TRP A 278 3.68 14.90 -28.28
C TRP A 278 4.40 15.18 -26.94
N LEU A 279 3.64 15.37 -25.85
CA LEU A 279 4.20 15.56 -24.51
C LEU A 279 4.99 14.34 -24.02
N LEU A 280 4.66 13.13 -24.51
CA LEU A 280 5.36 11.89 -24.17
C LEU A 280 6.83 11.90 -24.62
N VAL A 281 7.14 12.66 -25.66
CA VAL A 281 8.51 12.83 -26.15
C VAL A 281 9.12 14.11 -25.61
N PHE A 282 8.35 15.20 -25.58
CA PHE A 282 8.85 16.50 -25.17
C PHE A 282 9.31 16.55 -23.71
N VAL A 283 8.50 16.04 -22.77
CA VAL A 283 8.82 16.15 -21.33
C VAL A 283 10.08 15.36 -20.95
N PRO A 284 10.26 14.09 -21.37
CA PRO A 284 11.51 13.38 -21.10
C PRO A 284 12.71 14.06 -21.75
N VAL A 285 12.60 14.49 -23.02
CA VAL A 285 13.70 15.17 -23.72
C VAL A 285 14.09 16.46 -22.98
N LEU A 286 13.13 17.26 -22.56
CA LEU A 286 13.37 18.47 -21.78
C LEU A 286 14.03 18.13 -20.43
N ALA A 287 13.59 17.07 -19.75
CA ALA A 287 14.22 16.60 -18.51
C ALA A 287 15.69 16.22 -18.75
N GLY A 288 15.99 15.52 -19.85
CA GLY A 288 17.36 15.19 -20.27
C GLY A 288 18.22 16.43 -20.54
N ILE A 289 17.68 17.42 -21.25
CA ILE A 289 18.35 18.70 -21.50
C ILE A 289 18.66 19.42 -20.18
N LEU A 290 17.70 19.45 -19.24
CA LEU A 290 17.89 20.05 -17.92
C LEU A 290 18.94 19.31 -17.09
N LEU A 291 19.03 17.97 -17.16
CA LEU A 291 20.08 17.18 -16.51
C LEU A 291 21.47 17.52 -17.06
N VAL A 292 21.60 17.58 -18.40
CA VAL A 292 22.86 17.96 -19.05
C VAL A 292 23.26 19.39 -18.68
N ALA A 293 22.31 20.33 -18.74
CA ALA A 293 22.56 21.71 -18.36
C ALA A 293 22.94 21.85 -16.87
N ALA A 294 22.30 21.13 -15.96
CA ALA A 294 22.67 21.10 -14.54
C ALA A 294 24.10 20.57 -14.34
N THR A 295 24.47 19.50 -15.06
CA THR A 295 25.82 18.93 -15.04
C THR A 295 26.87 19.94 -15.52
N VAL A 296 26.61 20.61 -16.66
CA VAL A 296 27.49 21.66 -17.18
C VAL A 296 27.62 22.82 -16.20
N LEU A 297 26.52 23.27 -15.57
CA LEU A 297 26.56 24.33 -14.56
C LEU A 297 27.44 23.95 -13.36
N VAL A 298 27.35 22.70 -12.90
CA VAL A 298 28.20 22.18 -11.82
C VAL A 298 29.66 22.15 -12.24
N LEU A 299 29.99 21.65 -13.44
CA LEU A 299 31.36 21.61 -13.95
C LEU A 299 31.97 23.00 -14.08
N VAL A 300 31.21 23.98 -14.62
CA VAL A 300 31.66 25.37 -14.74
C VAL A 300 31.96 25.98 -13.36
N ARG A 301 31.10 25.75 -12.37
CA ARG A 301 31.31 26.25 -11.00
C ARG A 301 32.48 25.56 -10.30
N PHE A 302 32.68 24.27 -10.57
CA PHE A 302 33.81 23.51 -10.08
C PHE A 302 35.15 24.02 -10.65
N VAL A 303 35.22 24.30 -11.96
CA VAL A 303 36.38 24.94 -12.61
C VAL A 303 36.68 26.31 -12.01
N LYS A 304 35.62 27.07 -11.66
CA LYS A 304 35.73 28.35 -10.93
C LYS A 304 36.08 28.19 -9.44
N LYS A 305 36.33 26.97 -8.95
CA LYS A 305 36.67 26.63 -7.56
C LYS A 305 35.63 27.10 -6.53
N GLU A 306 34.36 27.23 -6.94
CA GLU A 306 33.26 27.55 -6.01
C GLU A 306 33.06 26.38 -5.03
N ARG A 307 32.87 26.66 -3.74
CA ARG A 307 32.59 25.66 -2.70
C ARG A 307 31.37 26.02 -1.85
N SER A 308 30.32 26.51 -2.48
CA SER A 308 29.08 26.86 -1.77
C SER A 308 28.33 25.59 -1.32
N PRO A 309 27.61 25.62 -0.18
CA PRO A 309 26.75 24.53 0.26
C PRO A 309 25.73 24.10 -0.81
N ARG A 310 25.21 25.08 -1.55
CA ARG A 310 24.32 24.88 -2.69
C ARG A 310 24.97 24.03 -3.78
N LEU A 311 26.22 24.31 -4.16
CA LEU A 311 26.93 23.53 -5.18
C LEU A 311 27.13 22.09 -4.72
N ILE A 312 27.59 21.89 -3.48
CA ILE A 312 27.81 20.55 -2.91
C ILE A 312 26.50 19.76 -2.88
N PHE A 313 25.40 20.38 -2.47
CA PHE A 313 24.08 19.75 -2.49
C PHE A 313 23.60 19.44 -3.91
N THR A 314 23.91 20.30 -4.89
CA THR A 314 23.61 20.05 -6.31
C THR A 314 24.39 18.86 -6.85
N VAL A 315 25.68 18.76 -6.52
CA VAL A 315 26.53 17.61 -6.85
C VAL A 315 25.94 16.34 -6.25
N PHE A 316 25.49 16.39 -4.98
CA PHE A 316 24.82 15.28 -4.35
C PHE A 316 23.53 14.87 -5.10
N LEU A 317 22.65 15.81 -5.46
CA LEU A 317 21.42 15.49 -6.19
C LEU A 317 21.70 14.85 -7.56
N LEU A 318 22.70 15.34 -8.29
CA LEU A 318 23.14 14.71 -9.55
C LEU A 318 23.68 13.30 -9.30
N ALA A 319 24.53 13.12 -8.28
CA ALA A 319 25.05 11.81 -7.91
C ALA A 319 23.94 10.85 -7.46
N ALA A 320 22.93 11.33 -6.74
CA ALA A 320 21.77 10.55 -6.34
C ALA A 320 20.96 10.08 -7.54
N LEU A 321 20.63 10.97 -8.48
CA LEU A 321 19.90 10.61 -9.69
C LEU A 321 20.68 9.63 -10.57
N ALA A 322 21.95 9.94 -10.85
CA ALA A 322 22.82 9.08 -11.68
C ALA A 322 23.12 7.74 -11.00
N GLY A 323 23.39 7.76 -9.69
CA GLY A 323 23.67 6.57 -8.88
C GLY A 323 22.45 5.66 -8.78
N CYS A 324 21.25 6.19 -8.54
CA CYS A 324 20.02 5.41 -8.55
C CYS A 324 19.72 4.84 -9.94
N ALA A 325 19.86 5.62 -11.02
CA ALA A 325 19.65 5.13 -12.39
C ALA A 325 20.64 4.01 -12.75
N THR A 326 21.90 4.17 -12.34
CA THR A 326 22.95 3.16 -12.52
C THR A 326 22.63 1.91 -11.71
N ALA A 327 22.24 2.04 -10.44
CA ALA A 327 21.89 0.93 -9.58
C ALA A 327 20.73 0.10 -10.15
N VAL A 328 19.63 0.74 -10.58
CA VAL A 328 18.50 0.05 -11.22
C VAL A 328 18.94 -0.68 -12.49
N THR A 329 19.78 -0.04 -13.32
CA THR A 329 20.29 -0.66 -14.56
C THR A 329 21.21 -1.85 -14.27
N LEU A 330 22.06 -1.75 -13.25
CA LEU A 330 22.94 -2.85 -12.82
C LEU A 330 22.13 -3.99 -12.21
N GLN A 331 21.11 -3.69 -11.41
CA GLN A 331 20.22 -4.71 -10.83
C GLN A 331 19.53 -5.52 -11.93
N HIS A 332 19.01 -4.85 -12.95
CA HIS A 332 18.42 -5.52 -14.11
C HIS A 332 19.42 -6.42 -14.85
N LYS A 333 20.64 -5.93 -15.10
CA LYS A 333 21.67 -6.70 -15.83
C LYS A 333 22.27 -7.85 -15.04
N LEU A 334 22.44 -7.69 -13.72
CA LEU A 334 23.14 -8.63 -12.86
C LEU A 334 22.21 -9.66 -12.22
N PHE A 335 20.99 -9.24 -11.86
CA PHE A 335 20.03 -10.05 -11.11
C PHE A 335 18.73 -10.31 -11.87
N GLY A 336 18.57 -9.78 -13.08
CA GLY A 336 17.35 -9.97 -13.88
C GLY A 336 16.12 -9.25 -13.34
N THR A 337 16.28 -8.36 -12.36
CA THR A 337 15.15 -7.63 -11.77
C THR A 337 14.55 -6.65 -12.78
N PRO A 338 13.21 -6.52 -12.89
CA PRO A 338 12.60 -5.54 -13.76
C PRO A 338 13.01 -4.09 -13.45
N PHE A 339 12.99 -3.22 -14.47
CA PHE A 339 13.13 -1.77 -14.28
C PHE A 339 11.95 -1.24 -13.46
N LEU A 340 12.22 -0.26 -12.60
CA LEU A 340 11.19 0.43 -11.83
C LEU A 340 10.22 1.14 -12.77
N ILE A 341 8.92 0.91 -12.62
CA ILE A 341 7.86 1.62 -13.35
C ILE A 341 6.83 2.23 -12.39
N ASP A 342 6.11 3.24 -12.87
CA ASP A 342 5.02 3.90 -12.15
C ASP A 342 5.44 4.29 -10.72
N ARG A 343 4.69 3.82 -9.72
CA ARG A 343 4.85 4.15 -8.30
C ARG A 343 6.20 3.70 -7.73
N THR A 344 6.80 2.63 -8.27
CA THR A 344 8.08 2.11 -7.76
C THR A 344 9.24 3.10 -7.98
N GLY A 345 9.15 3.96 -8.99
CA GLY A 345 10.12 5.02 -9.29
C GLY A 345 9.77 6.40 -8.71
N ILE A 346 8.71 6.53 -7.90
CA ILE A 346 8.12 7.84 -7.55
C ILE A 346 9.09 8.81 -6.86
N TYR A 347 10.12 8.30 -6.16
CA TYR A 347 11.12 9.11 -5.48
C TYR A 347 12.02 9.92 -6.44
N PHE A 348 12.09 9.54 -7.73
CA PHE A 348 12.80 10.33 -8.73
C PHE A 348 12.14 11.69 -8.97
N ILE A 349 10.81 11.80 -8.80
CA ILE A 349 10.05 13.04 -9.01
C ILE A 349 10.56 14.16 -8.08
N PRO A 350 10.51 14.04 -6.74
CA PRO A 350 10.98 15.11 -5.86
C PRO A 350 12.49 15.37 -5.98
N LEU A 351 13.31 14.35 -6.23
CA LEU A 351 14.76 14.53 -6.44
C LEU A 351 15.06 15.37 -7.68
N PHE A 352 14.41 15.06 -8.80
CA PHE A 352 14.57 15.81 -10.04
C PHE A 352 14.01 17.22 -9.91
N SER A 353 12.81 17.38 -9.32
CA SER A 353 12.22 18.69 -9.08
C SER A 353 13.12 19.57 -8.21
N LEU A 354 13.73 19.02 -7.15
CA LEU A 354 14.70 19.76 -6.33
C LEU A 354 15.96 20.14 -7.12
N LEU A 355 16.50 19.24 -7.96
CA LEU A 355 17.64 19.56 -8.81
C LEU A 355 17.33 20.74 -9.73
N VAL A 356 16.17 20.72 -10.39
CA VAL A 356 15.73 21.79 -11.28
C VAL A 356 15.59 23.11 -10.50
N ILE A 357 14.96 23.10 -9.34
CA ILE A 357 14.79 24.30 -8.50
C ILE A 357 16.14 24.87 -8.03
N VAL A 358 17.04 24.01 -7.56
CA VAL A 358 18.36 24.41 -7.05
C VAL A 358 19.26 24.95 -8.17
N CYS A 359 19.18 24.42 -9.39
CA CYS A 359 20.02 24.87 -10.51
C CYS A 359 19.44 26.09 -11.25
N PHE A 360 18.14 26.07 -11.52
CA PHE A 360 17.52 26.96 -12.50
C PHE A 360 16.67 28.08 -11.88
N CYS A 361 16.13 27.89 -10.68
CA CYS A 361 15.27 28.91 -10.05
C CYS A 361 16.03 29.88 -9.16
N SER A 362 17.20 29.48 -8.64
CA SER A 362 17.97 30.29 -7.70
C SER A 362 18.98 31.24 -8.38
N GLU A 363 19.21 32.37 -7.72
CA GLU A 363 19.92 33.55 -8.23
C GLU A 363 21.28 33.23 -8.88
N GLY A 364 21.63 34.03 -9.89
CA GLY A 364 22.88 33.93 -10.66
C GLY A 364 22.75 34.48 -12.10
N PRO A 365 23.77 34.31 -12.96
CA PRO A 365 23.75 34.77 -14.36
C PRO A 365 22.65 34.09 -15.18
N LEU A 366 22.12 34.76 -16.22
CA LEU A 366 21.05 34.24 -17.09
C LEU A 366 19.81 33.75 -16.31
N LEU A 367 19.48 34.40 -15.19
CA LEU A 367 18.40 33.96 -14.29
C LEU A 367 17.05 33.84 -15.01
N LEU A 368 16.71 34.80 -15.88
CA LEU A 368 15.45 34.79 -16.60
C LEU A 368 15.35 33.56 -17.51
N LEU A 369 16.38 33.30 -18.33
CA LEU A 369 16.43 32.13 -19.21
C LEU A 369 16.31 30.81 -18.42
N ARG A 370 17.07 30.70 -17.31
CA ARG A 370 17.00 29.50 -16.45
C ARG A 370 15.62 29.31 -15.84
N ARG A 371 14.98 30.39 -15.36
CA ARG A 371 13.61 30.36 -14.82
C ARG A 371 12.58 30.02 -15.90
N SER A 372 12.74 30.52 -17.12
CA SER A 372 11.87 30.16 -18.26
C SER A 372 11.98 28.67 -18.58
N ALA A 373 13.19 28.10 -18.59
CA ALA A 373 13.40 26.67 -18.80
C ALA A 373 12.76 25.81 -17.70
N ALA A 374 12.91 26.20 -16.43
CA ALA A 374 12.22 25.54 -15.32
C ALA A 374 10.69 25.68 -15.42
N GLY A 375 10.21 26.87 -15.80
CA GLY A 375 8.80 27.15 -16.03
C GLY A 375 8.19 26.27 -17.13
N LEU A 376 8.90 26.09 -18.26
CA LEU A 376 8.48 25.20 -19.34
C LEU A 376 8.36 23.73 -18.89
N PHE A 377 9.18 23.30 -17.93
CA PHE A 377 9.10 21.95 -17.36
C PHE A 377 7.94 21.80 -16.36
N PHE A 378 7.76 22.76 -15.46
CA PHE A 378 6.75 22.65 -14.40
C PHE A 378 5.34 23.08 -14.82
N LEU A 379 5.18 23.93 -15.84
CA LEU A 379 3.88 24.41 -16.26
C LEU A 379 2.94 23.27 -16.72
N PRO A 380 3.38 22.29 -17.54
CA PRO A 380 2.55 21.12 -17.87
C PRO A 380 2.14 20.31 -16.65
N LEU A 381 3.04 20.12 -15.66
CA LEU A 381 2.73 19.43 -14.40
C LEU A 381 1.66 20.16 -13.60
N ILE A 382 1.76 21.48 -13.50
CA ILE A 382 0.77 22.32 -12.79
C ILE A 382 -0.58 22.26 -13.51
N ILE A 383 -0.61 22.35 -14.85
CA ILE A 383 -1.84 22.24 -15.63
C ILE A 383 -2.48 20.86 -15.46
N ALA A 384 -1.68 19.79 -15.55
CA ALA A 384 -2.14 18.42 -15.32
C ALA A 384 -2.71 18.27 -13.90
N GLN A 385 -2.01 18.79 -12.88
CA GLN A 385 -2.49 18.78 -11.50
C GLN A 385 -3.88 19.39 -11.37
N PHE A 386 -4.13 20.57 -11.95
CA PHE A 386 -5.45 21.20 -11.86
C PHE A 386 -6.55 20.44 -12.60
N ARG A 387 -6.22 19.69 -13.65
CA ARG A 387 -7.17 18.81 -14.35
C ARG A 387 -7.42 17.49 -13.62
N ASP A 388 -6.42 16.99 -12.89
CA ASP A 388 -6.46 15.70 -12.20
C ASP A 388 -6.95 15.79 -10.74
N ILE A 389 -7.17 16.99 -10.19
CA ILE A 389 -7.73 17.15 -8.84
C ILE A 389 -9.05 16.38 -8.76
N ASN A 390 -9.11 15.42 -7.83
CA ASN A 390 -10.29 14.61 -7.59
C ASN A 390 -10.26 14.03 -6.17
N LEU A 391 -11.42 13.58 -5.69
CA LEU A 391 -11.58 12.98 -4.37
C LEU A 391 -12.12 11.54 -4.43
N THR A 392 -12.26 10.95 -5.62
CA THR A 392 -12.97 9.68 -5.81
C THR A 392 -12.10 8.58 -6.39
N LYS A 393 -11.08 8.92 -7.18
CA LYS A 393 -10.33 7.96 -8.02
C LYS A 393 -8.83 8.04 -7.81
N THR A 394 -8.16 6.95 -8.16
CA THR A 394 -6.71 6.82 -8.09
C THR A 394 -6.27 6.35 -9.48
N VAL A 395 -5.37 7.08 -10.12
CA VAL A 395 -4.91 6.84 -11.50
C VAL A 395 -4.38 5.42 -11.69
N THR A 396 -3.72 4.89 -10.65
CA THR A 396 -3.19 3.52 -10.68
C THR A 396 -4.31 2.46 -10.63
N TRP A 397 -5.43 2.76 -9.97
CA TRP A 397 -6.53 1.83 -9.76
C TRP A 397 -7.88 2.50 -10.04
N LEU A 398 -8.11 2.84 -11.31
CA LEU A 398 -9.35 3.51 -11.73
C LEU A 398 -10.59 2.67 -11.44
N SER A 399 -10.46 1.34 -11.56
CA SER A 399 -11.52 0.39 -11.23
C SER A 399 -11.86 0.33 -9.74
N HIS A 400 -11.16 1.01 -8.82
CA HIS A 400 -11.55 1.05 -7.40
C HIS A 400 -12.37 2.28 -7.01
N GLU A 401 -12.65 3.17 -7.96
CA GLU A 401 -13.47 4.36 -7.73
C GLU A 401 -14.84 4.00 -7.12
N ASN A 402 -15.22 4.64 -6.01
CA ASN A 402 -16.49 4.44 -5.31
C ASN A 402 -16.82 2.99 -4.89
N MET A 403 -15.81 2.13 -4.66
CA MET A 403 -16.04 0.76 -4.19
C MET A 403 -16.81 0.69 -2.86
N ARG A 404 -16.61 1.68 -1.98
CA ARG A 404 -17.36 1.79 -0.72
C ARG A 404 -18.87 1.83 -0.99
N GLU A 405 -19.28 2.74 -1.86
CA GLU A 405 -20.67 2.95 -2.25
C GLU A 405 -21.21 1.74 -3.03
N THR A 406 -20.40 1.13 -3.90
CA THR A 406 -20.77 -0.09 -4.65
C THR A 406 -21.13 -1.24 -3.70
N VAL A 407 -20.31 -1.50 -2.68
CA VAL A 407 -20.56 -2.58 -1.70
C VAL A 407 -21.79 -2.25 -0.84
N GLU A 408 -21.96 -1.00 -0.41
CA GLU A 408 -23.14 -0.59 0.35
C GLU A 408 -24.44 -0.69 -0.45
N GLN A 409 -24.40 -0.33 -1.75
CA GLN A 409 -25.56 -0.44 -2.63
C GLN A 409 -25.92 -1.91 -2.88
N LEU A 410 -24.93 -2.75 -3.17
CA LEU A 410 -25.13 -4.20 -3.32
C LEU A 410 -25.77 -4.81 -2.08
N ALA A 411 -25.28 -4.42 -0.89
CA ALA A 411 -25.84 -4.89 0.37
C ALA A 411 -27.29 -4.43 0.59
N LYS A 412 -27.62 -3.18 0.25
CA LYS A 412 -29.00 -2.66 0.34
C LYS A 412 -29.94 -3.37 -0.62
N ASP A 413 -29.54 -3.53 -1.88
CA ASP A 413 -30.34 -4.18 -2.91
C ASP A 413 -30.63 -5.64 -2.53
N ALA A 414 -29.61 -6.36 -2.06
CA ALA A 414 -29.76 -7.74 -1.61
C ALA A 414 -30.72 -7.86 -0.41
N GLN A 415 -30.65 -6.96 0.57
CA GLN A 415 -31.57 -6.97 1.72
C GLN A 415 -33.02 -6.70 1.31
N GLN A 416 -33.25 -5.84 0.32
CA GLN A 416 -34.60 -5.52 -0.17
C GLN A 416 -35.19 -6.66 -1.02
N LYS A 417 -34.38 -7.24 -1.91
CA LYS A 417 -34.85 -8.23 -2.89
C LYS A 417 -34.87 -9.66 -2.35
N LYS A 418 -34.00 -9.99 -1.39
CA LYS A 418 -33.82 -11.34 -0.85
C LYS A 418 -33.84 -11.37 0.68
N PRO A 419 -34.89 -10.87 1.35
CA PRO A 419 -34.97 -10.91 2.80
C PRO A 419 -35.07 -12.36 3.31
N GLY A 420 -34.15 -12.76 4.19
CA GLY A 420 -34.20 -14.06 4.89
C GLY A 420 -33.57 -15.25 4.17
N THR A 421 -32.95 -15.07 3.00
CA THR A 421 -32.32 -16.16 2.26
C THR A 421 -30.85 -16.41 2.66
N GLY A 422 -30.55 -16.64 3.94
CA GLY A 422 -29.19 -16.98 4.43
C GLY A 422 -28.06 -16.07 3.91
N PRO A 423 -26.79 -16.53 3.86
CA PRO A 423 -25.68 -15.72 3.38
C PRO A 423 -25.72 -15.56 1.84
N LEU A 424 -25.62 -14.32 1.37
CA LEU A 424 -25.59 -13.93 -0.03
C LEU A 424 -24.26 -14.32 -0.66
N ILE A 425 -24.28 -15.03 -1.79
CA ILE A 425 -23.06 -15.43 -2.49
C ILE A 425 -22.76 -14.42 -3.59
N VAL A 426 -21.57 -13.79 -3.54
CA VAL A 426 -21.15 -12.79 -4.52
C VAL A 426 -19.85 -13.23 -5.19
N ALA A 427 -19.88 -13.42 -6.51
CA ALA A 427 -18.68 -13.67 -7.29
C ALA A 427 -17.98 -12.34 -7.61
N VAL A 428 -16.71 -12.19 -7.25
CA VAL A 428 -15.97 -10.92 -7.39
C VAL A 428 -14.68 -11.13 -8.17
N SER A 429 -14.46 -10.32 -9.22
CA SER A 429 -13.25 -10.38 -10.03
C SER A 429 -11.99 -10.21 -9.16
N PHE A 430 -10.89 -10.84 -9.57
CA PHE A 430 -9.66 -10.93 -8.77
C PHE A 430 -9.18 -9.55 -8.27
N GLU A 431 -9.11 -8.56 -9.16
CA GLU A 431 -8.65 -7.20 -8.84
C GLU A 431 -9.56 -6.43 -7.86
N LEU A 432 -10.83 -6.82 -7.77
CA LEU A 432 -11.81 -6.19 -6.87
C LEU A 432 -11.99 -6.95 -5.56
N ALA A 433 -11.63 -8.23 -5.51
CA ALA A 433 -11.93 -9.13 -4.41
C ALA A 433 -11.30 -8.67 -3.07
N PRO A 434 -10.03 -8.25 -2.98
CA PRO A 434 -9.48 -7.74 -1.73
C PRO A 434 -10.22 -6.51 -1.22
N VAL A 435 -10.50 -5.54 -2.11
CA VAL A 435 -11.22 -4.31 -1.76
C VAL A 435 -12.64 -4.63 -1.28
N PHE A 436 -13.33 -5.54 -1.96
CA PHE A 436 -14.65 -6.01 -1.56
C PHE A 436 -14.63 -6.64 -0.16
N ASN A 437 -13.71 -7.57 0.09
CA ASN A 437 -13.58 -8.25 1.37
C ASN A 437 -13.19 -7.28 2.51
N TYR A 438 -12.36 -6.28 2.22
CA TYR A 438 -12.11 -5.19 3.16
C TYR A 438 -13.39 -4.46 3.56
N TYR A 439 -14.24 -4.08 2.60
CA TYR A 439 -15.49 -3.38 2.91
C TYR A 439 -16.51 -4.27 3.61
N VAL A 440 -16.63 -5.54 3.24
CA VAL A 440 -17.44 -6.53 3.96
C VAL A 440 -17.04 -6.58 5.43
N PHE A 441 -15.73 -6.63 5.72
CA PHE A 441 -15.20 -6.58 7.07
C PHE A 441 -15.48 -5.23 7.76
N ALA A 442 -15.03 -4.12 7.15
CA ALA A 442 -15.06 -2.80 7.76
C ALA A 442 -16.49 -2.28 8.01
N LYS A 443 -17.46 -2.71 7.20
CA LYS A 443 -18.88 -2.36 7.31
C LYS A 443 -19.70 -3.45 8.02
N GLN A 444 -19.08 -4.55 8.45
CA GLN A 444 -19.71 -5.67 9.15
C GLN A 444 -20.87 -6.30 8.34
N ILE A 445 -20.67 -6.54 7.04
CA ILE A 445 -21.67 -7.10 6.10
C ILE A 445 -21.44 -8.61 5.90
N ASN A 446 -21.34 -9.33 7.00
CA ASN A 446 -20.74 -10.68 7.04
C ASN A 446 -21.68 -11.79 6.55
N TRP A 447 -22.93 -11.42 6.31
CA TRP A 447 -23.89 -12.27 5.61
C TRP A 447 -23.62 -12.28 4.10
N ILE A 448 -22.62 -11.54 3.60
CA ILE A 448 -22.12 -11.67 2.24
C ILE A 448 -20.88 -12.57 2.23
N GLN A 449 -20.92 -13.60 1.40
CA GLN A 449 -19.82 -14.51 1.16
C GLN A 449 -19.26 -14.26 -0.24
N GLN A 450 -17.97 -13.92 -0.32
CA GLN A 450 -17.28 -13.79 -1.60
C GLN A 450 -16.84 -15.17 -2.11
N VAL A 451 -17.03 -15.40 -3.40
CA VAL A 451 -16.51 -16.57 -4.12
C VAL A 451 -15.63 -16.13 -5.29
N PRO A 452 -14.58 -16.90 -5.65
CA PRO A 452 -13.69 -16.56 -6.74
C PRO A 452 -14.48 -16.41 -8.05
N TYR A 453 -14.24 -15.31 -8.76
CA TYR A 453 -14.93 -15.06 -10.02
C TYR A 453 -14.43 -15.98 -11.13
N ASP A 454 -13.14 -16.24 -11.27
CA ASP A 454 -12.52 -17.08 -12.31
C ASP A 454 -12.99 -18.54 -12.33
N GLN A 455 -13.55 -19.03 -11.22
CA GLN A 455 -14.09 -20.38 -11.13
C GLN A 455 -15.51 -20.44 -11.71
N VAL A 456 -15.60 -20.90 -12.97
CA VAL A 456 -16.85 -21.00 -13.78
C VAL A 456 -18.02 -21.65 -13.02
N GLY A 457 -17.74 -22.62 -12.15
CA GLY A 457 -18.73 -23.21 -11.25
C GLY A 457 -19.42 -22.17 -10.38
N TYR A 458 -18.66 -21.43 -9.56
CA TYR A 458 -19.20 -20.45 -8.61
C TYR A 458 -20.03 -19.33 -9.25
N ARG A 459 -19.69 -18.94 -10.50
CA ARG A 459 -20.45 -17.90 -11.21
C ARG A 459 -21.91 -18.26 -11.37
N ARG A 460 -22.24 -19.50 -11.76
CA ARG A 460 -23.65 -19.91 -11.95
C ARG A 460 -24.45 -19.92 -10.65
N TYR A 461 -23.77 -20.11 -9.53
CA TYR A 461 -24.38 -20.23 -8.20
C TYR A 461 -24.36 -18.93 -7.39
N ALA A 462 -23.70 -17.89 -7.90
CA ALA A 462 -23.67 -16.60 -7.25
C ALA A 462 -25.01 -15.86 -7.44
N ASP A 463 -25.44 -15.19 -6.37
CA ASP A 463 -26.60 -14.32 -6.38
C ASP A 463 -26.31 -13.04 -7.17
N TYR A 464 -25.10 -12.51 -7.01
CA TYR A 464 -24.57 -11.35 -7.71
C TYR A 464 -23.15 -11.60 -8.22
N CYS A 465 -22.80 -10.98 -9.33
CA CYS A 465 -21.41 -10.85 -9.75
C CYS A 465 -20.97 -9.38 -9.75
N LEU A 466 -19.79 -9.11 -9.19
CA LEU A 466 -19.11 -7.82 -9.28
C LEU A 466 -17.85 -8.01 -10.12
N ALA A 467 -17.83 -7.41 -11.31
CA ALA A 467 -16.73 -7.54 -12.25
C ALA A 467 -16.28 -6.20 -12.80
N GLU A 468 -15.02 -6.14 -13.22
CA GLU A 468 -14.51 -5.05 -14.04
C GLU A 468 -15.12 -5.15 -15.45
N GLU A 469 -15.40 -4.00 -16.05
CA GLU A 469 -16.08 -3.93 -17.34
C GLU A 469 -15.27 -4.53 -18.49
N MET A 470 -13.94 -4.55 -18.37
CA MET A 470 -13.02 -5.12 -19.35
C MET A 470 -12.53 -6.52 -19.00
N ASP A 471 -13.07 -7.17 -17.95
CA ASP A 471 -12.68 -8.54 -17.62
C ASP A 471 -13.04 -9.48 -18.78
N PRO A 472 -12.08 -10.15 -19.46
CA PRO A 472 -12.39 -11.04 -20.58
C PRO A 472 -13.17 -12.28 -20.14
N ALA A 473 -13.16 -12.61 -18.85
CA ALA A 473 -14.00 -13.63 -18.29
C ALA A 473 -15.43 -13.12 -18.02
N PHE A 474 -15.77 -11.88 -18.38
CA PHE A 474 -17.12 -11.35 -18.36
C PHE A 474 -18.06 -12.20 -19.23
N PRO A 475 -19.16 -12.73 -18.67
CA PRO A 475 -20.01 -13.62 -19.43
C PRO A 475 -20.82 -12.83 -20.47
N ALA A 476 -20.59 -13.10 -21.75
CA ALA A 476 -21.52 -12.73 -22.81
C ALA A 476 -22.81 -13.58 -22.78
N GLU A 477 -22.80 -14.72 -22.08
CA GLU A 477 -23.80 -15.81 -22.22
C GLU A 477 -24.48 -16.25 -20.91
N ALA A 478 -24.23 -15.63 -19.76
CA ALA A 478 -24.80 -16.05 -18.47
C ALA A 478 -26.15 -15.35 -18.16
N PRO A 479 -27.04 -15.93 -17.32
CA PRO A 479 -28.37 -15.38 -17.03
C PRO A 479 -28.31 -14.19 -16.07
N PHE A 480 -27.45 -13.21 -16.34
CA PHE A 480 -27.30 -12.04 -15.47
C PHE A 480 -27.89 -10.78 -16.10
N ASP A 481 -28.59 -10.00 -15.29
CA ASP A 481 -28.97 -8.64 -15.62
C ASP A 481 -27.98 -7.64 -15.06
N VAL A 482 -27.57 -6.68 -15.87
CA VAL A 482 -26.82 -5.51 -15.41
C VAL A 482 -27.79 -4.65 -14.60
N THR A 483 -27.65 -4.68 -13.27
CA THR A 483 -28.47 -3.87 -12.36
C THR A 483 -27.83 -2.53 -12.06
N TRP A 484 -26.50 -2.45 -12.16
CA TRP A 484 -25.75 -1.23 -11.93
C TRP A 484 -24.46 -1.23 -12.73
N GLN A 485 -24.09 -0.06 -13.25
CA GLN A 485 -22.85 0.16 -13.98
C GLN A 485 -22.32 1.57 -13.68
N GLN A 486 -21.08 1.65 -13.23
CA GLN A 486 -20.38 2.93 -13.05
C GLN A 486 -18.86 2.71 -13.01
N SER A 487 -18.10 3.69 -13.51
CA SER A 487 -16.64 3.75 -13.37
C SER A 487 -15.90 2.46 -13.77
N GLY A 488 -16.28 1.86 -14.90
CA GLY A 488 -15.64 0.66 -15.43
C GLY A 488 -15.93 -0.62 -14.63
N LYS A 489 -17.01 -0.65 -13.85
CA LYS A 489 -17.49 -1.82 -13.10
C LYS A 489 -18.97 -2.06 -13.31
N LYS A 490 -19.37 -3.32 -13.16
CA LYS A 490 -20.77 -3.75 -13.28
C LYS A 490 -21.15 -4.63 -12.08
N ILE A 491 -22.35 -4.40 -11.56
CA ILE A 491 -23.05 -5.36 -10.71
C ILE A 491 -24.04 -6.08 -11.62
N LEU A 492 -23.96 -7.40 -11.56
CA LEU A 492 -24.77 -8.34 -12.30
C LEU A 492 -25.64 -9.10 -11.31
N GLU A 493 -26.95 -9.06 -11.46
CA GLU A 493 -27.89 -9.87 -10.68
C GLU A 493 -28.26 -11.12 -11.47
N ASN A 494 -28.22 -12.28 -10.83
CA ASN A 494 -28.63 -13.52 -11.47
C ASN A 494 -30.17 -13.51 -11.68
N ARG A 495 -30.64 -13.62 -12.93
CA ARG A 495 -32.06 -13.69 -13.34
C ARG A 495 -32.75 -14.93 -12.80
N GLU A 496 -32.00 -16.03 -12.74
CA GLU A 496 -32.48 -17.32 -12.26
C GLU A 496 -31.63 -17.72 -11.06
N PRO A 497 -31.80 -17.04 -9.90
CA PRO A 497 -31.07 -17.42 -8.71
C PRO A 497 -31.44 -18.86 -8.38
N VAL A 498 -30.44 -19.74 -8.38
CA VAL A 498 -30.59 -21.15 -8.10
C VAL A 498 -31.27 -21.31 -6.75
N ARG A 499 -32.49 -21.84 -6.75
CA ARG A 499 -33.19 -22.18 -5.51
C ARG A 499 -32.64 -23.48 -4.98
N TYR A 500 -32.49 -23.52 -3.67
CA TYR A 500 -31.92 -24.67 -2.99
C TYR A 500 -32.98 -25.28 -2.07
N ARG A 501 -33.31 -26.55 -2.29
CA ARG A 501 -34.16 -27.33 -1.41
C ARG A 501 -33.31 -28.11 -0.43
N HIS A 502 -33.69 -28.09 0.84
CA HIS A 502 -33.08 -28.94 1.86
C HIS A 502 -33.28 -30.40 1.48
N VAL A 503 -32.19 -31.16 1.44
CA VAL A 503 -32.18 -32.58 1.09
C VAL A 503 -32.13 -33.40 2.36
N LYS A 504 -31.08 -33.19 3.16
CA LYS A 504 -30.86 -33.86 4.44
C LYS A 504 -29.92 -33.04 5.30
N THR A 505 -30.07 -33.19 6.61
CA THR A 505 -29.03 -32.80 7.56
C THR A 505 -28.00 -33.93 7.57
N MET A 506 -26.78 -33.64 7.14
CA MET A 506 -25.68 -34.60 7.18
C MET A 506 -25.23 -34.79 8.63
N ALA A 507 -25.02 -33.66 9.30
CA ALA A 507 -24.38 -33.62 10.60
C ALA A 507 -25.02 -32.53 11.48
N SER A 508 -25.24 -32.85 12.76
CA SER A 508 -25.61 -31.89 13.79
C SER A 508 -24.93 -32.28 15.08
N PHE A 509 -24.18 -31.35 15.67
CA PHE A 509 -23.32 -31.60 16.81
C PHE A 509 -23.47 -30.49 17.86
N ASP A 510 -23.85 -30.90 19.06
CA ASP A 510 -23.57 -30.16 20.28
C ASP A 510 -22.20 -30.65 20.78
N PHE A 511 -21.29 -29.76 21.14
CA PHE A 511 -19.98 -30.20 21.66
C PHE A 511 -20.17 -30.76 23.09
N GLU A 512 -20.04 -32.08 23.27
CA GLU A 512 -20.22 -32.72 24.59
C GLU A 512 -18.97 -32.65 25.51
N GLN A 513 -19.13 -33.06 26.76
CA GLN A 513 -18.10 -33.06 27.80
C GLN A 513 -16.98 -34.07 27.46
N GLU A 514 -15.73 -33.63 27.41
CA GLU A 514 -14.53 -34.46 27.16
C GLU A 514 -13.35 -33.83 27.94
N ASP A 515 -12.47 -34.67 28.50
CA ASP A 515 -11.75 -34.43 29.78
C ASP A 515 -10.55 -33.45 29.77
N ASP A 516 -10.04 -33.00 28.61
CA ASP A 516 -8.71 -32.34 28.59
C ASP A 516 -8.66 -30.90 28.04
N ARG A 517 -9.80 -30.24 27.75
CA ARG A 517 -9.81 -28.83 27.30
C ARG A 517 -10.67 -27.92 28.19
N PRO A 518 -10.29 -26.64 28.44
CA PRO A 518 -11.16 -25.68 29.10
C PRO A 518 -12.38 -25.36 28.23
N LYS A 519 -13.60 -25.57 28.75
CA LYS A 519 -14.88 -25.36 28.03
C LYS A 519 -15.78 -24.37 28.78
N VAL A 520 -16.64 -23.66 28.04
CA VAL A 520 -17.58 -22.66 28.58
C VAL A 520 -19.01 -23.18 28.43
N LYS A 521 -19.96 -22.72 29.27
CA LYS A 521 -21.39 -23.07 29.10
C LYS A 521 -21.90 -22.55 27.74
N GLY A 522 -22.34 -23.49 26.91
CA GLY A 522 -22.77 -23.26 25.53
C GLY A 522 -24.16 -22.63 25.39
N TYR A 523 -24.54 -22.40 24.13
CA TYR A 523 -25.87 -21.93 23.78
C TYR A 523 -26.88 -23.08 23.99
N ARG A 524 -27.95 -22.86 24.78
CA ARG A 524 -28.87 -23.89 25.31
C ARG A 524 -28.36 -24.71 26.52
N GLY A 525 -27.22 -24.38 27.10
CA GLY A 525 -26.83 -24.85 28.44
C GLY A 525 -26.24 -26.26 28.52
N LYS A 526 -25.74 -26.82 27.41
CA LYS A 526 -24.91 -28.04 27.40
C LYS A 526 -23.43 -27.68 27.57
N TYR A 527 -22.61 -27.61 26.52
CA TYR A 527 -21.20 -27.19 26.56
C TYR A 527 -20.76 -26.65 25.18
N ALA A 528 -19.75 -25.78 25.13
CA ALA A 528 -19.15 -25.27 23.89
C ALA A 528 -17.64 -25.55 23.83
N GLU A 529 -17.10 -25.74 22.62
CA GLU A 529 -15.66 -25.90 22.43
C GLU A 529 -14.94 -24.55 22.40
N LEU A 530 -13.86 -24.42 23.19
CA LEU A 530 -13.02 -23.23 23.23
C LEU A 530 -11.78 -23.44 22.35
N THR A 531 -11.60 -22.59 21.34
CA THR A 531 -10.41 -22.56 20.48
C THR A 531 -9.56 -21.33 20.81
N GLY A 532 -8.23 -21.43 20.82
CA GLY A 532 -7.34 -20.33 21.22
C GLY A 532 -5.86 -20.72 21.34
N PRO A 533 -5.01 -19.93 22.02
CA PRO A 533 -3.54 -20.10 22.03
C PRO A 533 -3.01 -21.47 22.46
N GLY A 534 -3.76 -22.21 23.29
CA GLY A 534 -3.42 -23.58 23.72
C GLY A 534 -4.08 -24.70 22.90
N HIS A 535 -5.11 -24.39 22.12
CA HIS A 535 -5.88 -25.31 21.27
C HIS A 535 -6.27 -24.56 19.98
N ARG A 536 -5.31 -24.39 19.08
CA ARG A 536 -5.50 -23.61 17.84
C ARG A 536 -6.64 -24.17 16.99
N ASP A 537 -6.76 -25.50 16.96
CA ASP A 537 -7.81 -26.18 16.20
C ASP A 537 -8.86 -26.81 17.13
N SER A 538 -10.12 -26.67 16.74
CA SER A 538 -11.21 -27.43 17.33
C SER A 538 -11.03 -28.93 17.04
N LYS A 539 -11.76 -29.77 17.77
CA LYS A 539 -11.94 -31.16 17.34
C LYS A 539 -12.57 -31.15 15.95
N ALA A 540 -11.99 -31.94 15.06
CA ALA A 540 -12.56 -32.11 13.73
C ALA A 540 -13.82 -32.97 13.84
N VAL A 541 -14.88 -32.47 13.25
CA VAL A 541 -16.13 -33.16 13.05
C VAL A 541 -16.04 -33.86 11.72
N VAL A 542 -16.12 -35.19 11.73
CA VAL A 542 -16.01 -36.02 10.54
C VAL A 542 -17.34 -36.71 10.31
N ASP A 543 -17.83 -36.61 9.09
CA ASP A 543 -18.98 -37.36 8.56
C ASP A 543 -18.61 -37.92 7.20
N SER A 544 -19.36 -38.89 6.67
CA SER A 544 -19.06 -39.50 5.38
C SER A 544 -20.23 -39.31 4.41
N VAL A 545 -19.90 -39.03 3.14
CA VAL A 545 -20.87 -38.91 2.07
C VAL A 545 -21.55 -40.26 1.86
N SER A 546 -22.87 -40.31 2.04
CA SER A 546 -23.66 -41.56 1.93
C SER A 546 -23.99 -41.94 0.49
N ASP A 547 -24.23 -40.94 -0.36
CA ASP A 547 -24.64 -41.11 -1.76
C ASP A 547 -23.80 -40.19 -2.65
N THR A 548 -23.66 -40.52 -3.94
CA THR A 548 -22.92 -39.66 -4.88
C THR A 548 -23.54 -38.25 -4.95
N ILE A 549 -22.77 -37.23 -4.58
CA ILE A 549 -23.17 -35.82 -4.62
C ILE A 549 -22.55 -35.20 -5.88
N ASN A 550 -23.41 -34.86 -6.85
CA ASN A 550 -22.97 -34.23 -8.09
C ASN A 550 -22.57 -32.76 -7.88
N THR A 551 -21.79 -32.23 -8.83
CA THR A 551 -21.38 -30.82 -8.86
C THR A 551 -22.58 -29.87 -8.80
N GLY A 552 -22.45 -28.78 -8.05
CA GLY A 552 -23.48 -27.75 -7.90
C GLY A 552 -24.49 -27.98 -6.77
N ARG A 553 -24.33 -29.06 -5.99
CA ARG A 553 -24.94 -29.19 -4.67
C ARG A 553 -24.35 -28.16 -3.71
N MET A 554 -25.09 -27.76 -2.68
CA MET A 554 -24.64 -26.77 -1.71
C MET A 554 -24.68 -27.36 -0.30
N PHE A 555 -23.57 -27.25 0.42
CA PHE A 555 -23.51 -27.51 1.85
C PHE A 555 -23.70 -26.19 2.60
N ARG A 556 -24.65 -26.17 3.51
CA ARG A 556 -24.83 -25.07 4.46
C ARG A 556 -24.21 -25.49 5.78
N VAL A 557 -23.22 -24.74 6.23
CA VAL A 557 -22.57 -24.94 7.52
C VAL A 557 -22.97 -23.79 8.44
N SER A 558 -23.77 -24.08 9.46
CA SER A 558 -24.18 -23.10 10.46
C SER A 558 -23.65 -23.46 11.83
N CYS A 559 -23.20 -22.46 12.59
CA CYS A 559 -22.73 -22.64 13.96
C CYS A 559 -22.97 -21.37 14.77
N ARG A 560 -22.86 -21.46 16.09
CA ARG A 560 -22.88 -20.31 17.00
C ARG A 560 -21.51 -20.02 17.57
N LEU A 561 -21.20 -18.74 17.68
CA LEU A 561 -19.91 -18.23 18.09
C LEU A 561 -20.06 -17.22 19.21
N SER A 562 -19.16 -17.23 20.18
CA SER A 562 -19.06 -16.21 21.23
C SER A 562 -17.60 -15.99 21.63
N ALA A 563 -17.22 -14.75 21.93
CA ALA A 563 -15.90 -14.40 22.43
C ALA A 563 -15.96 -13.19 23.37
N GLU A 564 -14.98 -13.07 24.27
CA GLU A 564 -14.90 -11.95 25.21
C GLU A 564 -14.70 -10.61 24.51
N HIS A 565 -13.97 -10.64 23.38
CA HIS A 565 -13.73 -9.49 22.52
C HIS A 565 -14.11 -9.80 21.07
N PRO A 566 -14.61 -8.82 20.29
CA PRO A 566 -15.01 -9.03 18.90
C PRO A 566 -13.82 -9.11 17.94
N ARG A 567 -12.61 -8.77 18.40
CA ARG A 567 -11.38 -8.86 17.59
C ARG A 567 -10.77 -10.24 17.75
N VAL A 568 -11.30 -11.22 17.01
CA VAL A 568 -10.80 -12.60 17.02
C VAL A 568 -10.46 -13.08 15.61
N HIS A 569 -9.62 -14.09 15.49
CA HIS A 569 -9.19 -14.68 14.21
C HIS A 569 -9.62 -16.13 14.13
N ILE A 570 -10.93 -16.34 13.98
CA ILE A 570 -11.51 -17.67 13.84
C ILE A 570 -11.95 -17.91 12.39
N SER A 571 -11.70 -19.13 11.90
CA SER A 571 -12.15 -19.62 10.61
C SER A 571 -12.79 -20.99 10.74
N ALA A 572 -13.80 -21.28 9.94
CA ALA A 572 -14.25 -22.65 9.69
C ALA A 572 -13.50 -23.20 8.49
N VAL A 573 -12.92 -24.38 8.63
CA VAL A 573 -12.32 -25.14 7.54
C VAL A 573 -13.26 -26.29 7.20
N VAL A 574 -13.61 -26.39 5.93
CA VAL A 574 -14.35 -27.52 5.37
C VAL A 574 -13.42 -28.23 4.39
N SER A 575 -13.09 -29.47 4.72
CA SER A 575 -12.21 -30.33 3.93
C SER A 575 -12.96 -31.59 3.54
N ILE A 576 -12.87 -32.00 2.29
CA ILE A 576 -13.42 -33.27 1.80
C ILE A 576 -12.26 -34.17 1.43
N ILE A 577 -12.19 -35.34 2.04
CA ILE A 577 -11.07 -36.26 1.96
C ILE A 577 -11.53 -37.54 1.28
N ARG A 578 -10.84 -37.93 0.21
CA ARG A 578 -11.05 -39.19 -0.51
C ARG A 578 -9.82 -40.05 -0.34
N ASN A 579 -9.96 -41.23 0.27
CA ASN A 579 -8.86 -42.17 0.48
C ASN A 579 -7.62 -41.51 1.12
N GLY A 580 -7.84 -40.60 2.08
CA GLY A 580 -6.76 -39.86 2.75
C GLY A 580 -6.19 -38.66 1.99
N GLN A 581 -6.66 -38.34 0.79
CA GLN A 581 -6.27 -37.15 0.03
C GLN A 581 -7.36 -36.08 0.04
N GLY A 582 -6.99 -34.82 0.32
CA GLY A 582 -7.92 -33.69 0.26
C GLY A 582 -8.35 -33.37 -1.17
N VAL A 583 -9.64 -33.54 -1.46
CA VAL A 583 -10.27 -33.24 -2.76
C VAL A 583 -10.76 -31.79 -2.78
N ILE A 584 -11.39 -31.35 -1.70
CA ILE A 584 -11.85 -29.97 -1.52
C ILE A 584 -11.28 -29.48 -0.20
N TRP A 585 -10.71 -28.27 -0.20
CA TRP A 585 -10.30 -27.59 1.03
C TRP A 585 -10.70 -26.12 0.91
N LYS A 586 -11.52 -25.64 1.84
CA LYS A 586 -11.97 -24.26 1.90
C LYS A 586 -11.95 -23.75 3.33
N GLN A 587 -11.37 -22.57 3.52
CA GLN A 587 -11.36 -21.84 4.78
C GLN A 587 -12.28 -20.62 4.67
N PHE A 588 -13.20 -20.48 5.61
CA PHE A 588 -14.14 -19.37 5.72
C PHE A 588 -13.84 -18.57 6.98
N SER A 589 -13.55 -17.28 6.84
CA SER A 589 -13.37 -16.42 8.00
C SER A 589 -14.71 -16.22 8.72
N LEU A 590 -14.70 -16.49 10.03
CA LEU A 590 -15.84 -16.33 10.92
C LEU A 590 -15.72 -15.12 11.85
N SER A 591 -14.53 -14.52 11.92
CA SER A 591 -14.19 -13.38 12.76
C SER A 591 -15.24 -12.27 12.75
N SER A 592 -15.76 -11.97 11.56
CA SER A 592 -16.66 -10.85 11.38
C SER A 592 -18.04 -11.10 12.01
N PHE A 593 -18.48 -12.36 12.18
CA PHE A 593 -19.77 -12.69 12.80
C PHE A 593 -19.84 -12.30 14.28
N ILE A 594 -18.70 -12.23 14.99
CA ILE A 594 -18.64 -11.87 16.41
C ILE A 594 -18.58 -10.34 16.54
N ARG A 595 -19.69 -9.71 16.95
CA ARG A 595 -19.84 -8.24 16.97
C ARG A 595 -19.83 -7.62 18.35
N LYS A 596 -20.11 -8.43 19.37
CA LYS A 596 -20.31 -7.96 20.72
C LYS A 596 -19.67 -8.92 21.70
N ASN A 597 -19.15 -8.34 22.77
CA ASN A 597 -18.52 -9.08 23.86
C ASN A 597 -19.55 -10.03 24.48
N ASN A 598 -19.19 -11.31 24.56
CA ASN A 598 -19.94 -12.34 25.26
C ASN A 598 -21.38 -12.60 24.74
N GLU A 599 -21.71 -12.20 23.51
CA GLU A 599 -22.98 -12.55 22.88
C GLU A 599 -22.81 -13.69 21.87
N TRP A 600 -23.73 -14.66 21.92
CA TRP A 600 -23.79 -15.76 20.96
C TRP A 600 -24.37 -15.29 19.63
N MET A 601 -23.57 -15.37 18.58
CA MET A 601 -23.91 -14.97 17.22
C MET A 601 -24.03 -16.20 16.31
N LEU A 602 -25.06 -16.23 15.45
CA LEU A 602 -25.20 -17.27 14.44
C LEU A 602 -24.31 -16.93 13.25
N ALA A 603 -23.41 -17.85 12.90
CA ALA A 603 -22.69 -17.88 11.65
C ALA A 603 -23.30 -18.91 10.71
N ASP A 604 -23.35 -18.57 9.43
CA ASP A 604 -23.97 -19.37 8.39
C ASP A 604 -23.14 -19.20 7.12
N LEU A 605 -22.68 -20.31 6.56
CA LEU A 605 -21.77 -20.39 5.43
C LEU A 605 -22.34 -21.32 4.37
N ARG A 606 -22.09 -21.01 3.10
CA ARG A 606 -22.50 -21.85 1.97
C ARG A 606 -21.30 -22.31 1.17
N LEU A 607 -21.08 -23.62 1.10
CA LEU A 607 -20.07 -24.23 0.24
C LEU A 607 -20.75 -24.88 -0.95
N VAL A 608 -20.41 -24.45 -2.16
CA VAL A 608 -20.85 -25.14 -3.37
C VAL A 608 -19.88 -26.26 -3.71
N VAL A 609 -20.42 -27.45 -3.98
CA VAL A 609 -19.67 -28.65 -4.34
C VAL A 609 -19.17 -28.53 -5.78
N GLU A 610 -17.86 -28.31 -5.94
CA GLU A 610 -17.21 -28.06 -7.25
C GLU A 610 -16.89 -29.35 -8.02
N GLN A 611 -16.73 -30.45 -7.30
CA GLN A 611 -16.35 -31.76 -7.85
C GLN A 611 -17.33 -32.81 -7.35
N GLN A 612 -17.58 -33.83 -8.16
CA GLN A 612 -18.44 -34.94 -7.75
C GLN A 612 -17.84 -35.63 -6.52
N LEU A 613 -18.64 -35.74 -5.46
CA LEU A 613 -18.30 -36.48 -4.25
C LEU A 613 -18.87 -37.87 -4.36
N LEU A 614 -18.07 -38.85 -3.94
CA LEU A 614 -18.40 -40.26 -4.01
C LEU A 614 -18.84 -40.76 -2.63
N PRO A 615 -19.66 -41.83 -2.57
CA PRO A 615 -19.92 -42.52 -1.33
C PRO A 615 -18.62 -42.92 -0.63
N GLY A 616 -18.49 -42.58 0.65
CA GLY A 616 -17.27 -42.80 1.44
C GLY A 616 -16.23 -41.69 1.39
N ASP A 617 -16.47 -40.57 0.69
CA ASP A 617 -15.67 -39.35 0.88
C ASP A 617 -15.98 -38.77 2.27
N ASP A 618 -14.93 -38.46 3.06
CA ASP A 618 -15.08 -37.90 4.40
C ASP A 618 -15.20 -36.38 4.34
N VAL A 619 -16.28 -35.84 4.90
CA VAL A 619 -16.49 -34.41 5.12
C VAL A 619 -15.98 -34.07 6.51
N VAL A 620 -14.89 -33.32 6.56
CA VAL A 620 -14.19 -32.91 7.77
C VAL A 620 -14.38 -31.41 7.98
N ILE A 621 -14.95 -31.03 9.12
CA ILE A 621 -15.15 -29.64 9.51
C ILE A 621 -14.46 -29.38 10.83
N TYR A 622 -13.65 -28.34 10.88
CA TYR A 622 -13.02 -27.89 12.12
C TYR A 622 -12.89 -26.38 12.13
N PHE A 623 -12.72 -25.81 13.32
CA PHE A 623 -12.54 -24.38 13.52
C PHE A 623 -11.09 -24.11 13.90
N MET A 624 -10.46 -23.19 13.18
CA MET A 624 -9.09 -22.77 13.42
C MET A 624 -9.10 -21.36 14.00
N ASN A 625 -8.53 -21.19 15.18
CA ASN A 625 -8.30 -19.91 15.84
C ASN A 625 -6.81 -19.56 15.78
N GLU A 626 -6.48 -18.62 14.90
CA GLU A 626 -5.13 -18.07 14.72
C GLU A 626 -4.84 -16.92 15.72
N GLY A 627 -5.85 -16.48 16.48
CA GLY A 627 -5.78 -15.34 17.37
C GLY A 627 -5.32 -15.66 18.79
N SER A 628 -5.00 -14.61 19.54
CA SER A 628 -4.64 -14.71 20.97
C SER A 628 -5.85 -14.87 21.89
N GLU A 629 -7.05 -14.54 21.39
CA GLU A 629 -8.29 -14.51 22.16
C GLU A 629 -9.07 -15.82 21.98
N PRO A 630 -9.59 -16.41 23.07
CA PRO A 630 -10.37 -17.64 22.98
C PRO A 630 -11.75 -17.39 22.36
N VAL A 631 -12.22 -18.33 21.53
CA VAL A 631 -13.53 -18.29 20.88
C VAL A 631 -14.29 -19.57 21.20
N ALA A 632 -15.50 -19.42 21.74
CA ALA A 632 -16.42 -20.51 22.01
C ALA A 632 -17.28 -20.79 20.76
N VAL A 633 -17.35 -22.06 20.38
CA VAL A 633 -18.12 -22.55 19.23
C VAL A 633 -19.13 -23.62 19.67
N ASP A 634 -20.35 -23.54 19.17
CA ASP A 634 -21.45 -24.45 19.52
C ASP A 634 -22.49 -24.60 18.40
N ASP A 635 -23.47 -25.50 18.56
CA ASP A 635 -24.65 -25.66 17.68
C ASP A 635 -24.26 -25.82 16.19
N LEU A 636 -23.26 -26.69 15.91
CA LEU A 636 -22.79 -26.93 14.55
C LEU A 636 -23.80 -27.80 13.80
N GLN A 637 -24.22 -27.34 12.63
CA GLN A 637 -25.10 -28.07 11.73
C GLN A 637 -24.58 -27.97 10.29
N VAL A 638 -24.63 -29.11 9.59
CA VAL A 638 -24.25 -29.27 8.19
C VAL A 638 -25.42 -29.85 7.43
N ASP A 639 -25.99 -29.05 6.55
CA ASP A 639 -27.13 -29.43 5.74
C ASP A 639 -26.74 -29.51 4.27
N GLU A 640 -27.16 -30.58 3.61
CA GLU A 640 -27.08 -30.72 2.16
C GLU A 640 -28.32 -30.11 1.51
N TYR A 641 -28.08 -29.28 0.50
CA TYR A 641 -29.10 -28.70 -0.35
C TYR A 641 -28.90 -29.07 -1.83
N ALA A 642 -30.01 -29.37 -2.50
CA ALA A 642 -30.08 -29.61 -3.93
C ALA A 642 -30.64 -28.39 -4.66
N MET A 643 -30.16 -28.15 -5.87
CA MET A 643 -30.82 -27.20 -6.76
C MET A 643 -32.24 -27.67 -7.07
N GLU A 644 -33.22 -26.79 -6.88
CA GLU A 644 -34.52 -26.88 -7.53
C GLU A 644 -34.32 -26.40 -8.96
N TRP A 645 -34.31 -27.32 -9.91
CA TRP A 645 -34.41 -26.95 -11.31
C TRP A 645 -35.84 -26.42 -11.55
N PRO A 646 -36.00 -25.26 -12.20
CA PRO A 646 -37.31 -24.72 -12.54
C PRO A 646 -38.12 -25.63 -13.46
#